data_AF-A0A9P8HZI0-F1
#
_entry.id   AF-A0A9P8HZI0-F1
#
_cell.length_a   1.000
_cell.length_b   1.000
_cell.length_c   1.000
_cell.angle_alpha   90.00
_cell.angle_beta   90.00
_cell.angle_gamma   90.00
#
_symmetry.space_group_name_H-M   'P 1'
#
loop_
_entity.id
_entity.type
_entity.pdbx_description
1 polymer ?
#
loop_
_entity_poly.entity_id
_entity_poly.type
_entity_poly.pdbx_seq_one_letter_code
_entity_poly.pdbx_strand_id
1 'polypeptide(L)'
;MGPPTATEKESGFSDTSTPTPPDTDNSNGNNDKSNNDVLEPTTTNEKSHALRITPSHPSTITDLPDDQYPHGLKLISIIIALCLSVFLVALDQTIISTAIPRITDHFGSIGDIGWYGSAYFLTTTALQPTFGRVYKVFNVKTTFLTVIGLFELGSLICGAAPTSKALVIGRAIAGIGVGGIFSGALVILALPIGAVSILVILFILKVPRVDNAEGKSIKERILDLDLIGASILIPTIICLLLALQWGGTTYPWKNSRIIGLLVGAWVMACIFIYSQLRLGDAATLPPRILSQRSVCAGAVYAVMFGAGFFVLMFYLPLYFQSVKGSSATKSGIQVLPLLLATVISSVVTGGLITAMGYYTPIIIVSTAVFCIGAGFISTFSTHTSFARWFGYQVLAGAGIGVGFQAPMLAVQTVLPLEDVPVGTAIAMFFQTLGGALFISIGQTVFQNGLVRGTHTFVPDIDPKLLLNAGATQIRNVLAKAGKLDELPGAIEAYMVGLRDSYRVTIACTAVAFVAACFLEWKSVKDGEAKRLGQEGGEPAIAVTRTMDDHPVMTPIQFRPALLVIDLQEDFCPPNGSLAVAGGRDTVPIINDLLDLPFTLKIATKDFHPPDHISFASNHEAPNNQPFTSTVKITNPYNPSEVRETCLWPIHCVQGTPGADLLPELHVDGLDHIIEKGQDKRVEMYSAFTDIFGNSSVTSNGLSEILTATAITHVFLVGLAMDYCVKWSAIDARKAGFVTYVVREGTKAVDPGDGGWDATQKEFENLGVSIISATGPEVDRVRRRQ
;
A
#
# COMPACT_ATOMS: atom_id res chain seq x y z
N MET A 1 4.06 -17.27 72.18
CA MET A 1 2.84 -17.88 72.76
C MET A 1 2.28 -18.81 71.70
N GLY A 2 1.89 -20.04 72.03
CA GLY A 2 1.55 -21.10 71.07
C GLY A 2 0.04 -21.28 70.80
N PRO A 3 -0.41 -22.39 70.17
CA PRO A 3 0.36 -23.60 69.76
C PRO A 3 0.44 -23.86 68.23
N PRO A 4 1.23 -24.86 67.77
CA PRO A 4 1.37 -25.29 66.36
C PRO A 4 0.73 -26.70 66.09
N THR A 5 1.24 -27.45 65.08
CA THR A 5 0.82 -28.82 64.61
C THR A 5 -0.44 -28.83 63.71
N ALA A 6 -0.81 -29.84 62.89
CA ALA A 6 -0.31 -31.17 62.41
C ALA A 6 -1.12 -31.53 61.11
N THR A 7 -0.92 -32.53 60.23
CA THR A 7 0.03 -33.64 59.90
C THR A 7 -0.17 -33.95 58.38
N GLU A 8 0.75 -34.49 57.56
CA GLU A 8 1.36 -35.85 57.47
C GLU A 8 0.40 -37.01 57.06
N LYS A 9 0.88 -37.93 56.19
CA LYS A 9 0.36 -39.29 55.82
C LYS A 9 -0.84 -39.43 54.87
N GLU A 10 -1.07 -40.57 54.17
CA GLU A 10 -0.20 -41.58 53.47
C GLU A 10 -1.11 -42.61 52.72
N SER A 11 -0.57 -43.39 51.76
CA SER A 11 -1.15 -44.61 51.14
C SER A 11 -2.41 -44.46 50.23
N GLY A 12 -2.72 -45.36 49.28
CA GLY A 12 -1.96 -46.51 48.73
C GLY A 12 -2.80 -47.43 47.80
N PHE A 13 -2.14 -48.42 47.15
CA PHE A 13 -2.69 -49.53 46.32
C PHE A 13 -3.36 -49.16 44.96
N SER A 14 -3.34 -49.98 43.89
CA SER A 14 -2.64 -51.28 43.63
C SER A 14 -2.59 -51.65 42.12
N ASP A 15 -1.51 -52.35 41.72
CA ASP A 15 -1.35 -53.47 40.76
C ASP A 15 -2.34 -53.65 39.57
N THR A 16 -1.90 -54.01 38.35
CA THR A 16 -1.30 -55.34 38.06
C THR A 16 -0.65 -55.48 36.66
N SER A 17 0.27 -56.44 36.54
CA SER A 17 0.73 -57.18 35.33
C SER A 17 1.76 -56.57 34.35
N THR A 18 2.75 -57.41 34.04
CA THR A 18 3.83 -57.36 33.02
C THR A 18 3.97 -58.82 32.47
N PRO A 19 4.95 -59.29 31.63
CA PRO A 19 6.14 -58.64 31.06
C PRO A 19 6.54 -59.00 29.58
N THR A 20 7.44 -58.18 28.99
CA THR A 20 8.66 -58.41 28.12
C THR A 20 8.89 -59.69 27.26
N PRO A 21 9.97 -59.79 26.42
CA PRO A 21 10.61 -58.93 25.37
C PRO A 21 10.92 -59.80 24.08
N PRO A 22 12.06 -59.77 23.33
CA PRO A 22 13.10 -58.75 22.99
C PRO A 22 13.36 -58.58 21.46
N ASP A 23 14.46 -57.90 21.09
CA ASP A 23 15.00 -57.66 19.73
C ASP A 23 15.60 -58.91 19.02
N THR A 24 15.69 -58.88 17.67
CA THR A 24 16.95 -59.17 16.91
C THR A 24 16.87 -58.93 15.38
N ASP A 25 17.71 -58.01 14.91
CA ASP A 25 18.75 -58.12 13.84
C ASP A 25 18.57 -58.85 12.47
N ASN A 26 19.21 -58.22 11.47
CA ASN A 26 19.94 -58.75 10.29
C ASN A 26 19.30 -59.19 8.94
N SER A 27 19.94 -58.64 7.89
CA SER A 27 20.41 -59.31 6.65
C SER A 27 19.66 -59.23 5.29
N ASN A 28 20.46 -58.80 4.31
CA ASN A 28 20.40 -58.86 2.84
C ASN A 28 19.54 -59.92 2.14
N GLY A 29 18.97 -59.55 0.99
CA GLY A 29 18.53 -60.48 -0.07
C GLY A 29 18.34 -59.79 -1.42
N ASN A 30 19.21 -60.09 -2.40
CA ASN A 30 19.13 -59.56 -3.77
C ASN A 30 18.57 -60.64 -4.74
N ASN A 31 18.34 -60.25 -6.00
CA ASN A 31 18.05 -61.07 -7.21
C ASN A 31 16.57 -61.34 -7.50
N ASP A 32 16.13 -61.60 -8.75
CA ASP A 32 16.60 -61.31 -10.13
C ASP A 32 15.56 -61.91 -11.12
N LYS A 33 15.59 -61.52 -12.41
CA LYS A 33 14.93 -62.19 -13.58
C LYS A 33 13.38 -62.21 -13.67
N SER A 34 12.76 -62.41 -14.84
CA SER A 34 13.14 -62.16 -16.26
C SER A 34 11.99 -62.56 -17.21
N ASN A 35 11.90 -61.91 -18.38
CA ASN A 35 11.35 -62.44 -19.66
C ASN A 35 9.82 -62.76 -19.73
N ASN A 36 9.14 -62.75 -20.90
CA ASN A 36 9.45 -62.24 -22.25
C ASN A 36 8.16 -61.96 -23.04
N ASP A 37 8.29 -61.18 -24.13
CA ASP A 37 7.59 -61.19 -25.44
C ASP A 37 6.13 -61.69 -25.59
N VAL A 38 5.32 -60.93 -26.37
CA VAL A 38 4.96 -61.31 -27.76
C VAL A 38 4.29 -60.14 -28.52
N LEU A 39 4.54 -60.13 -29.83
CA LEU A 39 4.05 -59.22 -30.89
C LEU A 39 2.51 -59.31 -31.10
N GLU A 40 1.78 -58.20 -31.05
CA GLU A 40 1.41 -57.27 -32.16
C GLU A 40 -0.10 -57.46 -32.56
N PRO A 41 -0.72 -56.81 -33.58
CA PRO A 41 -1.87 -55.95 -33.29
C PRO A 41 -3.20 -56.39 -33.94
N THR A 42 -4.32 -55.86 -33.45
CA THR A 42 -5.57 -55.80 -34.25
C THR A 42 -6.45 -54.61 -33.84
N THR A 43 -6.89 -53.83 -34.82
CA THR A 43 -7.80 -52.69 -34.66
C THR A 43 -9.26 -53.15 -34.76
N THR A 44 -10.17 -52.52 -33.99
CA THR A 44 -11.33 -51.74 -34.51
C THR A 44 -12.36 -51.36 -33.43
N ASN A 45 -13.08 -50.27 -33.71
CA ASN A 45 -14.42 -49.90 -33.24
C ASN A 45 -14.68 -49.75 -31.74
N GLU A 46 -14.56 -48.50 -31.30
CA GLU A 46 -15.65 -47.71 -30.68
C GLU A 46 -16.81 -48.47 -30.01
N LYS A 47 -17.00 -48.18 -28.71
CA LYS A 47 -18.33 -47.88 -28.17
C LYS A 47 -18.23 -46.94 -26.96
N SER A 48 -19.12 -45.97 -26.91
CA SER A 48 -19.14 -44.91 -25.90
C SER A 48 -19.49 -45.47 -24.51
N HIS A 49 -18.54 -45.42 -23.57
CA HIS A 49 -18.86 -45.60 -22.15
C HIS A 49 -19.15 -44.24 -21.50
N ALA A 50 -20.42 -43.97 -21.22
CA ALA A 50 -20.81 -42.82 -20.41
C ALA A 50 -20.25 -43.00 -18.99
N LEU A 51 -19.44 -42.04 -18.53
CA LEU A 51 -18.87 -42.07 -17.19
C LEU A 51 -19.98 -41.75 -16.17
N ARG A 52 -20.33 -42.72 -15.32
CA ARG A 52 -21.23 -42.50 -14.18
C ARG A 52 -20.56 -41.54 -13.19
N ILE A 53 -21.01 -40.29 -13.17
CA ILE A 53 -20.75 -39.39 -12.04
C ILE A 53 -21.56 -39.90 -10.86
N THR A 54 -20.92 -40.60 -9.94
CA THR A 54 -21.48 -40.84 -8.60
C THR A 54 -21.57 -39.50 -7.88
N PRO A 55 -22.73 -39.15 -7.28
CA PRO A 55 -22.85 -37.90 -6.53
C PRO A 55 -21.97 -37.96 -5.28
N SER A 56 -20.81 -37.31 -5.31
CA SER A 56 -20.10 -36.93 -4.09
C SER A 56 -21.02 -36.05 -3.26
N HIS A 57 -21.15 -36.34 -1.96
CA HIS A 57 -21.94 -35.49 -1.05
C HIS A 57 -21.51 -34.02 -1.21
N PRO A 58 -22.47 -33.06 -1.24
CA PRO A 58 -22.12 -31.65 -1.16
C PRO A 58 -21.37 -31.44 0.15
N SER A 59 -20.09 -31.09 0.06
CA SER A 59 -19.29 -30.75 1.23
C SER A 59 -19.88 -29.48 1.83
N THR A 60 -20.37 -29.56 3.07
CA THR A 60 -21.10 -28.48 3.72
C THR A 60 -20.27 -27.20 3.70
N ILE A 61 -20.82 -26.10 3.18
CA ILE A 61 -20.14 -24.79 3.10
C ILE A 61 -20.23 -24.13 4.49
N THR A 62 -19.58 -24.76 5.46
CA THR A 62 -19.50 -24.36 6.87
C THR A 62 -18.12 -24.71 7.40
N ASP A 63 -17.07 -24.13 6.80
CA ASP A 63 -15.71 -24.02 7.37
C ASP A 63 -14.84 -23.08 6.50
N LEU A 64 -15.25 -21.82 6.38
CA LEU A 64 -14.32 -20.73 6.07
C LEU A 64 -13.93 -20.06 7.40
N PRO A 65 -12.65 -20.12 7.83
CA PRO A 65 -12.25 -19.62 9.14
C PRO A 65 -12.26 -18.09 9.19
N ASP A 66 -13.18 -17.54 9.97
CA ASP A 66 -13.50 -16.12 10.12
C ASP A 66 -12.44 -15.30 10.90
N ASP A 67 -11.41 -15.98 11.44
CA ASP A 67 -10.40 -15.40 12.36
C ASP A 67 -9.07 -14.99 11.65
N GLN A 68 -9.05 -14.94 10.30
CA GLN A 68 -7.79 -14.77 9.56
C GLN A 68 -7.18 -13.35 9.64
N TYR A 69 -7.98 -12.32 9.93
CA TYR A 69 -7.52 -10.93 10.02
C TYR A 69 -7.75 -10.31 11.41
N PRO A 70 -6.86 -9.40 11.87
CA PRO A 70 -7.00 -8.77 13.17
C PRO A 70 -7.99 -7.60 13.12
N HIS A 71 -9.02 -7.66 13.96
CA HIS A 71 -10.02 -6.58 14.12
C HIS A 71 -10.02 -6.00 15.55
N GLY A 72 -10.62 -4.82 15.74
CA GLY A 72 -10.79 -4.18 17.06
C GLY A 72 -9.48 -4.00 17.83
N LEU A 73 -9.43 -4.46 19.09
CA LEU A 73 -8.24 -4.37 19.95
C LEU A 73 -7.02 -5.15 19.39
N LYS A 74 -7.27 -6.26 18.66
CA LYS A 74 -6.24 -7.07 17.97
C LYS A 74 -5.57 -6.26 16.85
N LEU A 75 -6.32 -5.36 16.20
CA LEU A 75 -5.79 -4.40 15.21
C LEU A 75 -5.04 -3.24 15.86
N ILE A 76 -5.66 -2.59 16.84
CA ILE A 76 -5.09 -1.40 17.51
C ILE A 76 -3.73 -1.73 18.14
N SER A 77 -3.61 -2.88 18.80
CA SER A 77 -2.34 -3.35 19.38
C SER A 77 -1.25 -3.62 18.33
N ILE A 78 -1.59 -4.15 17.15
CA ILE A 78 -0.65 -4.29 16.03
C ILE A 78 -0.20 -2.92 15.52
N ILE A 79 -1.12 -1.99 15.28
CA ILE A 79 -0.77 -0.63 14.82
C ILE A 79 0.16 0.06 15.84
N ILE A 80 -0.13 -0.03 17.14
CA ILE A 80 0.74 0.50 18.20
C ILE A 80 2.13 -0.15 18.16
N ALA A 81 2.23 -1.48 17.99
CA ALA A 81 3.50 -2.18 17.92
C ALA A 81 4.34 -1.78 16.68
N LEU A 82 3.70 -1.57 15.53
CA LEU A 82 4.37 -1.08 14.31
C LEU A 82 4.84 0.37 14.47
N CYS A 83 4.00 1.25 14.99
CA CYS A 83 4.35 2.64 15.28
C CYS A 83 5.51 2.72 16.29
N LEU A 84 5.51 1.87 17.33
CA LEU A 84 6.62 1.77 18.29
C LEU A 84 7.91 1.26 17.63
N SER A 85 7.81 0.27 16.73
CA SER A 85 8.97 -0.25 15.98
C SER A 85 9.61 0.82 15.09
N VAL A 86 8.79 1.58 14.34
CA VAL A 86 9.27 2.70 13.51
C VAL A 86 9.79 3.86 14.36
N PHE A 87 9.18 4.12 15.53
CA PHE A 87 9.68 5.09 16.50
C PHE A 87 11.06 4.72 17.05
N LEU A 88 11.31 3.45 17.41
CA LEU A 88 12.62 2.98 17.88
C LEU A 88 13.70 3.14 16.80
N VAL A 89 13.38 2.84 15.54
CA VAL A 89 14.26 3.10 14.39
C VAL A 89 14.58 4.60 14.26
N ALA A 90 13.58 5.48 14.34
CA ALA A 90 13.79 6.93 14.28
C ALA A 90 14.59 7.47 15.48
N LEU A 91 14.38 6.91 16.67
CA LEU A 91 15.10 7.24 17.90
C LEU A 91 16.58 6.87 17.77
N ASP A 92 16.90 5.65 17.33
CA ASP A 92 18.28 5.20 17.12
C ASP A 92 19.01 6.02 16.04
N GLN A 93 18.35 6.34 14.91
CA GLN A 93 18.93 7.21 13.87
C GLN A 93 19.23 8.62 14.38
N THR A 94 18.48 9.12 15.36
CA THR A 94 18.57 10.51 15.82
C THR A 94 19.38 10.70 17.10
N ILE A 95 19.40 9.73 18.02
CA ILE A 95 20.14 9.84 19.28
C ILE A 95 21.65 9.91 19.05
N ILE A 96 22.15 9.17 18.04
CA ILE A 96 23.59 9.05 17.76
C ILE A 96 24.26 10.40 17.51
N SER A 97 23.63 11.34 16.81
CA SER A 97 24.24 12.65 16.49
C SER A 97 24.56 13.47 17.75
N THR A 98 23.72 13.38 18.79
CA THR A 98 23.94 14.05 20.08
C THR A 98 24.98 13.33 20.93
N ALA A 99 25.12 12.01 20.77
CA ALA A 99 26.09 11.18 21.47
C ALA A 99 27.49 11.20 20.83
N ILE A 100 27.59 11.46 19.52
CA ILE A 100 28.85 11.45 18.74
C ILE A 100 30.02 12.13 19.45
N PRO A 101 29.89 13.37 19.99
CA PRO A 101 31.02 14.01 20.65
C PRO A 101 31.53 13.19 21.84
N ARG A 102 30.63 12.70 22.70
CA ARG A 102 30.98 11.87 23.86
C ARG A 102 31.52 10.49 23.50
N ILE A 103 31.05 9.91 22.40
CA ILE A 103 31.61 8.67 21.84
C ILE A 103 33.06 8.90 21.38
N THR A 104 33.33 10.00 20.64
CA THR A 104 34.70 10.35 20.25
C THR A 104 35.58 10.74 21.45
N ASP A 105 35.01 11.32 22.50
CA ASP A 105 35.73 11.63 23.75
C ASP A 105 36.11 10.39 24.55
N HIS A 106 35.35 9.30 24.42
CA HIS A 106 35.62 8.02 25.09
C HIS A 106 36.65 7.17 24.32
N PHE A 107 36.51 7.08 22.99
CA PHE A 107 37.39 6.25 22.14
C PHE A 107 38.59 6.99 21.52
N GLY A 108 38.65 8.33 21.58
CA GLY A 108 39.71 9.13 20.96
C GLY A 108 39.65 9.17 19.43
N SER A 109 38.44 9.16 18.85
CA SER A 109 38.21 8.79 17.44
C SER A 109 37.32 9.76 16.65
N ILE A 110 37.71 11.05 16.55
CA ILE A 110 37.09 11.98 15.57
C ILE A 110 37.23 11.45 14.12
N GLY A 111 38.25 10.61 13.85
CA GLY A 111 38.41 9.85 12.61
C GLY A 111 37.23 8.94 12.22
N ASP A 112 36.42 8.52 13.19
CA ASP A 112 35.32 7.55 13.00
C ASP A 112 33.91 8.19 13.03
N ILE A 113 33.78 9.52 13.16
CA ILE A 113 32.48 10.23 13.25
C ILE A 113 31.51 9.80 12.14
N GLY A 114 32.01 9.77 10.90
CA GLY A 114 31.24 9.40 9.73
C GLY A 114 30.92 7.91 9.68
N TRP A 115 31.74 7.04 10.29
CA TRP A 115 31.46 5.61 10.35
C TRP A 115 30.22 5.30 11.21
N TYR A 116 30.00 6.01 12.33
CA TYR A 116 28.85 5.76 13.22
C TYR A 116 27.49 5.97 12.53
N GLY A 117 27.42 6.89 11.55
CA GLY A 117 26.25 7.07 10.68
C GLY A 117 26.30 6.18 9.44
N SER A 118 27.39 6.25 8.68
CA SER A 118 27.48 5.66 7.34
C SER A 118 27.49 4.14 7.35
N ALA A 119 27.99 3.46 8.40
CA ALA A 119 27.93 2.00 8.49
C ALA A 119 26.49 1.47 8.63
N TYR A 120 25.64 2.21 9.35
CA TYR A 120 24.23 1.90 9.51
C TYR A 120 23.44 2.17 8.24
N PHE A 121 23.64 3.35 7.63
CA PHE A 121 22.96 3.66 6.37
C PHE A 121 23.47 2.80 5.22
N LEU A 122 24.74 2.37 5.20
CA LEU A 122 25.28 1.39 4.25
C LEU A 122 24.48 0.08 4.26
N THR A 123 24.38 -0.59 5.41
CA THR A 123 23.69 -1.89 5.49
C THR A 123 22.19 -1.77 5.30
N THR A 124 21.59 -0.67 5.77
CA THR A 124 20.19 -0.31 5.47
C THR A 124 19.99 -0.22 3.96
N THR A 125 20.70 0.69 3.28
CA THR A 125 20.59 0.94 1.83
C THR A 125 20.82 -0.32 1.02
N ALA A 126 21.87 -1.09 1.34
CA ALA A 126 22.30 -2.22 0.53
C ALA A 126 21.35 -3.44 0.61
N LEU A 127 20.51 -3.54 1.65
CA LEU A 127 19.59 -4.67 1.86
C LEU A 127 18.11 -4.29 1.79
N GLN A 128 17.75 -3.01 1.91
CA GLN A 128 16.37 -2.53 1.89
C GLN A 128 15.57 -2.94 0.64
N PRO A 129 16.12 -2.89 -0.60
CA PRO A 129 15.42 -3.42 -1.78
C PRO A 129 15.18 -4.93 -1.70
N THR A 130 16.13 -5.69 -1.15
CA THR A 130 16.03 -7.14 -0.96
C THR A 130 14.90 -7.49 0.01
N PHE A 131 14.77 -6.79 1.13
CA PHE A 131 13.69 -7.01 2.10
C PHE A 131 12.29 -6.81 1.49
N GLY A 132 12.14 -5.87 0.56
CA GLY A 132 10.90 -5.68 -0.21
C GLY A 132 10.44 -6.91 -1.00
N ARG A 133 11.35 -7.86 -1.29
CA ARG A 133 11.01 -9.19 -1.85
C ARG A 133 10.94 -10.28 -0.78
N VAL A 134 11.78 -10.25 0.27
CA VAL A 134 11.73 -11.23 1.37
C VAL A 134 10.32 -11.29 1.98
N TYR A 135 9.68 -10.15 2.21
CA TYR A 135 8.29 -10.09 2.72
C TYR A 135 7.21 -10.63 1.75
N LYS A 136 7.51 -10.85 0.47
CA LYS A 136 6.60 -11.51 -0.49
C LYS A 136 6.75 -13.04 -0.52
N VAL A 137 7.87 -13.58 0.00
CA VAL A 137 8.28 -14.98 -0.22
C VAL A 137 8.39 -15.78 1.10
N PHE A 138 8.62 -15.08 2.22
CA PHE A 138 8.74 -15.65 3.57
C PHE A 138 7.61 -15.14 4.48
N ASN A 139 7.33 -15.88 5.57
CA ASN A 139 6.28 -15.51 6.52
C ASN A 139 6.55 -14.12 7.12
N VAL A 140 5.59 -13.19 6.93
CA VAL A 140 5.71 -11.78 7.30
C VAL A 140 5.99 -11.61 8.80
N LYS A 141 5.28 -12.33 9.68
CA LYS A 141 5.45 -12.26 11.14
C LYS A 141 6.85 -12.69 11.56
N THR A 142 7.30 -13.86 11.10
CA THR A 142 8.64 -14.38 11.45
C THR A 142 9.73 -13.45 10.93
N THR A 143 9.63 -13.02 9.66
CA THR A 143 10.58 -12.07 9.04
C THR A 143 10.67 -10.76 9.83
N PHE A 144 9.53 -10.18 10.23
CA PHE A 144 9.47 -8.94 11.00
C PHE A 144 10.11 -9.08 12.39
N LEU A 145 9.86 -10.18 13.09
CA LEU A 145 10.50 -10.47 14.38
C LEU A 145 12.02 -10.71 14.23
N THR A 146 12.47 -11.36 13.15
CA THR A 146 13.89 -11.55 12.87
C THR A 146 14.61 -10.22 12.62
N VAL A 147 14.04 -9.28 11.84
CA VAL A 147 14.69 -7.99 11.58
C VAL A 147 14.68 -7.05 12.79
N ILE A 148 13.67 -7.13 13.66
CA ILE A 148 13.69 -6.48 14.98
C ILE A 148 14.79 -7.10 15.85
N GLY A 149 14.90 -8.44 15.90
CA GLY A 149 15.98 -9.12 16.64
C GLY A 149 17.39 -8.73 16.17
N LEU A 150 17.59 -8.52 14.86
CA LEU A 150 18.85 -8.01 14.31
C LEU A 150 19.09 -6.54 14.67
N PHE A 151 18.06 -5.70 14.66
CA PHE A 151 18.14 -4.31 15.10
C PHE A 151 18.55 -4.21 16.58
N GLU A 152 17.84 -4.90 17.47
CA GLU A 152 18.12 -4.90 18.91
C GLU A 152 19.49 -5.52 19.23
N LEU A 153 19.91 -6.57 18.52
CA LEU A 153 21.26 -7.13 18.65
C LEU A 153 22.34 -6.11 18.25
N GLY A 154 22.13 -5.37 17.16
CA GLY A 154 23.03 -4.28 16.75
C GLY A 154 23.11 -3.17 17.79
N SER A 155 21.97 -2.74 18.31
CA SER A 155 21.85 -1.73 19.38
C SER A 155 22.52 -2.17 20.69
N LEU A 156 22.38 -3.45 21.08
CA LEU A 156 23.06 -4.04 22.22
C LEU A 156 24.59 -4.06 22.03
N ILE A 157 25.06 -4.44 20.84
CA ILE A 157 26.50 -4.40 20.49
C ILE A 157 27.01 -2.95 20.52
N CYS A 158 26.21 -1.96 20.11
CA CYS A 158 26.57 -0.54 20.25
C CYS A 158 26.72 -0.13 21.73
N GLY A 159 25.76 -0.50 22.58
CA GLY A 159 25.77 -0.15 24.01
C GLY A 159 26.89 -0.83 24.81
N ALA A 160 27.28 -2.05 24.43
CA ALA A 160 28.34 -2.83 25.06
C ALA A 160 29.71 -2.70 24.39
N ALA A 161 29.88 -1.80 23.40
CA ALA A 161 31.07 -1.73 22.56
C ALA A 161 32.36 -1.36 23.35
N PRO A 162 33.39 -2.23 23.42
CA PRO A 162 34.65 -1.90 24.07
C PRO A 162 35.58 -1.03 23.21
N THR A 163 35.25 -0.82 21.92
CA THR A 163 36.04 -0.01 20.99
C THR A 163 35.15 0.67 19.96
N SER A 164 35.64 1.78 19.37
CA SER A 164 35.01 2.45 18.21
C SER A 164 34.64 1.46 17.09
N LYS A 165 35.52 0.52 16.76
CA LYS A 165 35.28 -0.50 15.72
C LYS A 165 34.14 -1.45 16.07
N ALA A 166 34.02 -1.85 17.34
CA ALA A 166 32.90 -2.68 17.79
C ALA A 166 31.57 -1.93 17.72
N LEU A 167 31.56 -0.63 18.07
CA LEU A 167 30.40 0.24 17.90
C LEU A 167 29.99 0.35 16.41
N VAL A 168 30.95 0.56 15.50
CA VAL A 168 30.69 0.61 14.05
C VAL A 168 30.13 -0.72 13.51
N ILE A 169 30.59 -1.86 14.02
CA ILE A 169 30.02 -3.19 13.69
C ILE A 169 28.59 -3.33 14.23
N GLY A 170 28.32 -2.89 15.46
CA GLY A 170 26.96 -2.84 16.02
C GLY A 170 26.01 -1.98 15.18
N ARG A 171 26.46 -0.79 14.76
CA ARG A 171 25.72 0.12 13.86
C ARG A 171 25.44 -0.54 12.51
N ALA A 172 26.39 -1.27 11.94
CA ALA A 172 26.20 -2.03 10.71
C ALA A 172 25.12 -3.13 10.89
N ILE A 173 25.18 -3.90 11.98
CA ILE A 173 24.17 -4.95 12.29
C ILE A 173 22.78 -4.34 12.50
N ALA A 174 22.69 -3.21 13.22
CA ALA A 174 21.42 -2.52 13.45
C ALA A 174 20.77 -2.05 12.12
N GLY A 175 21.58 -1.54 11.19
CA GLY A 175 21.13 -1.15 9.85
C GLY A 175 20.60 -2.31 8.99
N ILE A 176 21.10 -3.54 9.20
CA ILE A 176 20.53 -4.74 8.54
C ILE A 176 19.07 -4.93 8.97
N GLY A 177 18.78 -4.81 10.26
CA GLY A 177 17.40 -4.89 10.78
C GLY A 177 16.52 -3.76 10.23
N VAL A 178 17.04 -2.53 10.24
CA VAL A 178 16.30 -1.33 9.80
C VAL A 178 15.93 -1.37 8.32
N GLY A 179 16.77 -1.96 7.47
CA GLY A 179 16.44 -2.21 6.06
C GLY A 179 15.17 -3.06 5.87
N GLY A 180 14.82 -3.90 6.85
CA GLY A 180 13.59 -4.68 6.86
C GLY A 180 12.43 -4.01 7.59
N ILE A 181 12.66 -3.37 8.75
CA ILE A 181 11.59 -2.92 9.65
C ILE A 181 10.58 -1.98 8.96
N PHE A 182 11.02 -0.96 8.21
CA PHE A 182 10.06 -0.01 7.63
C PHE A 182 9.24 -0.62 6.48
N SER A 183 9.88 -1.39 5.59
CA SER A 183 9.20 -2.11 4.52
C SER A 183 8.24 -3.17 5.07
N GLY A 184 8.64 -3.87 6.12
CA GLY A 184 7.77 -4.81 6.85
C GLY A 184 6.58 -4.12 7.51
N ALA A 185 6.79 -2.95 8.13
CA ALA A 185 5.69 -2.19 8.75
C ALA A 185 4.67 -1.72 7.70
N LEU A 186 5.10 -1.29 6.51
CA LEU A 186 4.19 -0.96 5.40
C LEU A 186 3.41 -2.20 4.92
N VAL A 187 4.05 -3.36 4.77
CA VAL A 187 3.37 -4.61 4.40
C VAL A 187 2.37 -5.05 5.47
N ILE A 188 2.72 -4.96 6.76
CA ILE A 188 1.83 -5.33 7.87
C ILE A 188 0.72 -4.29 8.08
N LEU A 189 0.87 -3.03 7.67
CA LEU A 189 -0.23 -2.06 7.62
C LEU A 189 -1.15 -2.29 6.41
N ALA A 190 -0.58 -2.64 5.25
CA ALA A 190 -1.35 -2.91 4.03
C ALA A 190 -2.30 -4.11 4.19
N LEU A 191 -2.00 -5.08 5.06
CA LEU A 191 -2.88 -6.24 5.28
C LEU A 191 -4.18 -5.89 6.05
N PRO A 192 -4.19 -5.15 7.19
CA PRO A 192 -5.42 -4.77 7.89
C PRO A 192 -6.05 -3.45 7.45
N ILE A 193 -5.32 -2.51 6.85
CA ILE A 193 -5.95 -1.42 6.09
C ILE A 193 -6.60 -2.03 4.84
N GLY A 194 -5.90 -3.01 4.24
CA GLY A 194 -6.47 -4.00 3.35
C GLY A 194 -7.79 -4.55 3.89
N ALA A 195 -7.87 -5.10 5.10
CA ALA A 195 -9.08 -5.72 5.67
C ALA A 195 -10.40 -4.93 5.51
N VAL A 196 -10.40 -3.59 5.38
CA VAL A 196 -11.62 -2.82 5.07
C VAL A 196 -12.00 -2.95 3.58
N SER A 197 -11.07 -2.72 2.65
CA SER A 197 -11.25 -3.01 1.22
C SER A 197 -11.39 -4.51 0.94
N ILE A 198 -10.78 -5.36 1.77
CA ILE A 198 -10.72 -6.80 1.64
C ILE A 198 -11.99 -7.46 2.17
N LEU A 199 -12.78 -6.80 3.04
CA LEU A 199 -14.18 -7.21 3.26
C LEU A 199 -14.99 -7.09 1.96
N VAL A 200 -14.84 -6.00 1.21
CA VAL A 200 -15.51 -5.85 -0.11
C VAL A 200 -14.99 -6.88 -1.11
N ILE A 201 -13.67 -7.11 -1.17
CA ILE A 201 -13.06 -8.11 -2.06
C ILE A 201 -13.48 -9.55 -1.67
N LEU A 202 -13.41 -9.94 -0.40
CA LEU A 202 -13.70 -11.32 0.04
C LEU A 202 -15.12 -11.78 -0.30
N PHE A 203 -16.10 -10.87 -0.33
CA PHE A 203 -17.48 -11.18 -0.66
C PHE A 203 -17.85 -11.01 -2.15
N ILE A 204 -17.06 -10.28 -2.95
CA ILE A 204 -17.40 -9.98 -4.36
C ILE A 204 -16.38 -10.52 -5.38
N LEU A 205 -15.08 -10.53 -5.05
CA LEU A 205 -14.00 -10.80 -6.01
C LEU A 205 -12.97 -11.76 -5.42
N LYS A 206 -12.91 -12.99 -5.95
CA LYS A 206 -11.98 -14.05 -5.51
C LYS A 206 -10.51 -13.73 -5.81
N VAL A 207 -9.91 -12.80 -5.04
CA VAL A 207 -8.46 -12.61 -4.97
C VAL A 207 -7.85 -13.84 -4.29
N PRO A 208 -6.89 -14.53 -4.94
CA PRO A 208 -6.19 -15.64 -4.30
C PRO A 208 -5.46 -15.17 -3.04
N ARG A 209 -5.67 -15.88 -1.92
CA ARG A 209 -4.79 -15.76 -0.74
C ARG A 209 -3.36 -16.00 -1.20
N VAL A 210 -2.45 -15.05 -0.97
CA VAL A 210 -0.99 -15.28 -1.09
C VAL A 210 -0.47 -16.00 0.17
N ASP A 211 -1.24 -16.99 0.64
CA ASP A 211 -0.79 -17.99 1.61
C ASP A 211 0.05 -19.03 0.87
N ASN A 212 1.33 -18.70 0.62
CA ASN A 212 2.37 -19.65 0.20
C ASN A 212 1.97 -20.56 -0.98
N ALA A 213 1.55 -19.97 -2.10
CA ALA A 213 1.29 -20.71 -3.33
C ALA A 213 2.50 -21.59 -3.76
N GLU A 214 2.21 -22.62 -4.57
CA GLU A 214 3.18 -23.49 -5.27
C GLU A 214 3.99 -24.47 -4.42
N GLY A 215 4.01 -24.36 -3.08
CA GLY A 215 4.72 -25.32 -2.23
C GLY A 215 6.26 -25.31 -2.37
N LYS A 216 6.81 -24.33 -3.10
CA LYS A 216 8.23 -24.17 -3.43
C LYS A 216 9.16 -24.38 -2.23
N SER A 217 10.24 -25.11 -2.50
CA SER A 217 11.39 -25.31 -1.62
C SER A 217 11.98 -23.98 -1.17
N ILE A 218 12.60 -23.96 0.02
CA ILE A 218 13.38 -22.81 0.50
C ILE A 218 14.46 -22.43 -0.53
N LYS A 219 15.01 -23.39 -1.28
CA LYS A 219 15.99 -23.15 -2.35
C LYS A 219 15.39 -22.40 -3.55
N GLU A 220 14.17 -22.74 -3.95
CA GLU A 220 13.46 -22.12 -5.09
C GLU A 220 12.98 -20.71 -4.71
N ARG A 221 12.44 -20.55 -3.49
CA ARG A 221 12.13 -19.25 -2.88
C ARG A 221 13.32 -18.29 -2.84
N ILE A 222 14.53 -18.83 -2.61
CA ILE A 222 15.77 -18.06 -2.62
C ILE A 222 16.21 -17.71 -4.06
N LEU A 223 15.89 -18.53 -5.06
CA LEU A 223 16.13 -18.27 -6.49
C LEU A 223 15.15 -17.27 -7.10
N ASP A 224 13.92 -17.15 -6.59
CA ASP A 224 12.93 -16.13 -7.00
C ASP A 224 13.31 -14.69 -6.54
N LEU A 225 14.33 -14.54 -5.68
CA LEU A 225 14.92 -13.25 -5.33
C LEU A 225 15.94 -12.84 -6.42
N ASP A 226 16.04 -11.55 -6.74
CA ASP A 226 17.12 -11.00 -7.59
C ASP A 226 18.44 -10.95 -6.80
N LEU A 227 18.93 -12.13 -6.40
CA LEU A 227 20.21 -12.32 -5.72
C LEU A 227 21.38 -11.84 -6.57
N ILE A 228 21.27 -11.93 -7.89
CA ILE A 228 22.29 -11.45 -8.82
C ILE A 228 22.40 -9.93 -8.68
N GLY A 229 21.31 -9.19 -8.86
CA GLY A 229 21.24 -7.74 -8.63
C GLY A 229 21.71 -7.35 -7.24
N ALA A 230 21.20 -7.99 -6.18
CA ALA A 230 21.63 -7.72 -4.81
C ALA A 230 23.13 -7.98 -4.57
N SER A 231 23.67 -9.09 -5.08
CA SER A 231 25.09 -9.47 -4.92
C SER A 231 26.05 -8.56 -5.68
N ILE A 232 25.59 -7.79 -6.67
CA ILE A 232 26.38 -6.75 -7.34
C ILE A 232 26.18 -5.40 -6.64
N LEU A 233 24.95 -5.08 -6.24
CA LEU A 233 24.59 -3.81 -5.59
C LEU A 233 25.29 -3.63 -4.23
N ILE A 234 25.32 -4.67 -3.39
CA ILE A 234 25.93 -4.61 -2.06
C ILE A 234 27.43 -4.27 -2.15
N PRO A 235 28.28 -4.99 -2.92
CA PRO A 235 29.68 -4.60 -3.14
C PRO A 235 29.85 -3.23 -3.82
N THR A 236 28.96 -2.85 -4.74
CA THR A 236 29.01 -1.53 -5.39
C THR A 236 28.95 -0.40 -4.37
N ILE A 237 27.98 -0.44 -3.46
CA ILE A 237 27.79 0.60 -2.42
C ILE A 237 28.93 0.54 -1.39
N ILE A 238 29.38 -0.67 -1.00
CA ILE A 238 30.51 -0.86 -0.08
C ILE A 238 31.80 -0.24 -0.66
N CYS A 239 32.14 -0.53 -1.91
CA CYS A 239 33.35 0.01 -2.54
C CYS A 239 33.30 1.53 -2.70
N LEU A 240 32.15 2.09 -3.08
CA LEU A 240 31.97 3.54 -3.19
C LEU A 240 32.12 4.23 -1.82
N LEU A 241 31.49 3.70 -0.77
CA LEU A 241 31.59 4.27 0.57
C LEU A 241 32.99 4.12 1.17
N LEU A 242 33.67 2.98 1.00
CA LEU A 242 35.06 2.83 1.43
C LEU A 242 36.00 3.83 0.75
N ALA A 243 35.79 4.12 -0.53
CA ALA A 243 36.55 5.15 -1.24
C ALA A 243 36.28 6.56 -0.69
N LEU A 244 35.03 6.91 -0.41
CA LEU A 244 34.64 8.23 0.10
C LEU A 244 34.98 8.45 1.58
N GLN A 245 34.99 7.39 2.39
CA GLN A 245 35.25 7.44 3.83
C GLN A 245 36.76 7.39 4.16
N TRP A 246 37.58 6.71 3.34
CA TRP A 246 39.03 6.68 3.50
C TRP A 246 39.78 7.70 2.62
N GLY A 247 39.16 8.19 1.54
CA GLY A 247 39.76 9.13 0.60
C GLY A 247 40.02 10.49 1.22
N GLY A 248 41.28 10.93 1.20
CA GLY A 248 41.72 12.19 1.81
C GLY A 248 41.87 12.15 3.34
N THR A 249 41.17 11.26 4.04
CA THR A 249 41.21 11.10 5.51
C THR A 249 42.29 10.11 5.96
N THR A 250 42.31 8.92 5.34
CA THR A 250 43.15 7.77 5.72
C THR A 250 44.19 7.46 4.65
N TYR A 251 43.81 7.61 3.38
CA TYR A 251 44.69 7.46 2.23
C TYR A 251 44.55 8.66 1.29
N PRO A 252 45.64 9.20 0.71
CA PRO A 252 45.54 10.22 -0.33
C PRO A 252 44.68 9.73 -1.51
N TRP A 253 43.94 10.63 -2.16
CA TRP A 253 43.09 10.30 -3.32
C TRP A 253 43.84 9.63 -4.49
N LYS A 254 45.16 9.84 -4.60
CA LYS A 254 46.04 9.18 -5.58
C LYS A 254 46.47 7.75 -5.19
N ASN A 255 46.05 7.23 -4.03
CA ASN A 255 46.42 5.90 -3.58
C ASN A 255 45.69 4.82 -4.40
N SER A 256 46.41 3.78 -4.82
CA SER A 256 45.88 2.69 -5.65
C SER A 256 44.69 1.96 -5.02
N ARG A 257 44.57 1.94 -3.68
CA ARG A 257 43.40 1.39 -2.98
C ARG A 257 42.15 2.23 -3.23
N ILE A 258 42.25 3.56 -3.14
CA ILE A 258 41.12 4.47 -3.37
C ILE A 258 40.71 4.45 -4.84
N ILE A 259 41.68 4.51 -5.77
CA ILE A 259 41.43 4.42 -7.20
C ILE A 259 40.80 3.06 -7.56
N GLY A 260 41.31 1.95 -7.01
CA GLY A 260 40.78 0.61 -7.23
C GLY A 260 39.36 0.43 -6.70
N LEU A 261 39.04 1.01 -5.53
CA LEU A 261 37.67 1.02 -4.99
C LEU A 261 36.70 1.85 -5.84
N LEU A 262 37.12 3.01 -6.34
CA LEU A 262 36.30 3.85 -7.23
C LEU A 262 36.05 3.17 -8.59
N VAL A 263 37.09 2.62 -9.22
CA VAL A 263 36.96 1.90 -10.50
C VAL A 263 36.13 0.62 -10.31
N GLY A 264 36.37 -0.14 -9.23
CA GLY A 264 35.58 -1.32 -8.89
C GLY A 264 34.10 -0.99 -8.68
N ALA A 265 33.79 0.06 -7.91
CA ALA A 265 32.42 0.53 -7.72
C ALA A 265 31.77 0.95 -9.05
N TRP A 266 32.49 1.67 -9.92
CA TRP A 266 31.94 2.10 -11.22
C TRP A 266 31.68 0.92 -12.17
N VAL A 267 32.63 -0.03 -12.26
CA VAL A 267 32.46 -1.25 -13.06
C VAL A 267 31.29 -2.09 -12.55
N MET A 268 31.19 -2.31 -11.23
CA MET A 268 30.07 -3.06 -10.66
C MET A 268 28.73 -2.32 -10.81
N ALA A 269 28.71 -0.98 -10.72
CA ALA A 269 27.53 -0.19 -11.03
C ALA A 269 27.08 -0.35 -12.50
N CYS A 270 28.01 -0.35 -13.47
CA CYS A 270 27.68 -0.62 -14.87
C CYS A 270 27.16 -2.04 -15.09
N ILE A 271 27.75 -3.04 -14.45
CA ILE A 271 27.27 -4.44 -14.51
C ILE A 271 25.88 -4.57 -13.87
N PHE A 272 25.64 -3.89 -12.74
CA PHE A 272 24.33 -3.84 -12.09
C PHE A 272 23.29 -3.18 -13.01
N ILE A 273 23.56 -1.99 -13.56
CA ILE A 273 22.67 -1.29 -14.50
C ILE A 273 22.34 -2.18 -15.70
N TYR A 274 23.34 -2.83 -16.31
CA TYR A 274 23.12 -3.79 -17.40
C TYR A 274 22.26 -4.98 -16.97
N SER A 275 22.45 -5.52 -15.75
CA SER A 275 21.63 -6.58 -15.18
C SER A 275 20.16 -6.14 -14.99
N GLN A 276 19.92 -4.94 -14.45
CA GLN A 276 18.56 -4.42 -14.27
C GLN A 276 17.86 -4.14 -15.62
N LEU A 277 18.60 -3.64 -16.62
CA LEU A 277 18.09 -3.47 -18.00
C LEU A 277 17.81 -4.82 -18.68
N ARG A 278 18.57 -5.87 -18.37
CA ARG A 278 18.35 -7.26 -18.83
C ARG A 278 17.15 -7.94 -18.17
N LEU A 279 16.88 -7.64 -16.91
CA LEU A 279 15.83 -8.28 -16.10
C LEU A 279 14.46 -7.60 -16.21
N GLY A 280 14.39 -6.34 -16.67
CA GLY A 280 13.12 -5.63 -16.87
C GLY A 280 12.33 -5.49 -15.57
N ASP A 281 11.05 -5.87 -15.57
CA ASP A 281 10.21 -5.86 -14.37
C ASP A 281 10.62 -6.91 -13.31
N ALA A 282 11.40 -7.93 -13.68
CA ALA A 282 11.98 -8.88 -12.73
C ALA A 282 13.22 -8.33 -11.99
N ALA A 283 13.67 -7.11 -12.30
CA ALA A 283 14.83 -6.45 -11.66
C ALA A 283 14.54 -5.94 -10.24
N THR A 284 15.56 -5.85 -9.38
CA THR A 284 15.48 -5.20 -8.06
C THR A 284 14.99 -3.74 -8.15
N LEU A 285 15.41 -3.00 -9.18
CA LEU A 285 14.99 -1.64 -9.50
C LEU A 285 14.43 -1.62 -10.94
N PRO A 286 13.12 -1.91 -11.15
CA PRO A 286 12.52 -1.99 -12.48
C PRO A 286 12.73 -0.71 -13.32
N PRO A 287 13.35 -0.81 -14.52
CA PRO A 287 13.58 0.35 -15.38
C PRO A 287 12.29 1.09 -15.78
N ARG A 288 11.17 0.36 -15.91
CA ARG A 288 9.82 0.93 -16.16
C ARG A 288 9.42 1.93 -15.07
N ILE A 289 9.53 1.53 -13.81
CA ILE A 289 9.17 2.38 -12.65
C ILE A 289 10.14 3.57 -12.52
N LEU A 290 11.45 3.33 -12.68
CA LEU A 290 12.45 4.40 -12.64
C LEU A 290 12.32 5.42 -13.80
N SER A 291 11.80 5.00 -14.96
CA SER A 291 11.59 5.89 -16.11
C SER A 291 10.41 6.84 -15.93
N GLN A 292 9.50 6.59 -14.97
CA GLN A 292 8.41 7.53 -14.69
C GLN A 292 8.97 8.84 -14.13
N ARG A 293 8.70 9.96 -14.81
CA ARG A 293 9.29 11.28 -14.55
C ARG A 293 9.30 11.67 -13.06
N SER A 294 8.17 11.55 -12.36
CA SER A 294 8.09 11.91 -10.94
C SER A 294 8.81 10.93 -10.01
N VAL A 295 9.01 9.67 -10.41
CA VAL A 295 9.81 8.70 -9.65
C VAL A 295 11.30 8.98 -9.85
N CYS A 296 11.74 9.29 -11.07
CA CYS A 296 13.13 9.71 -11.34
C CYS A 296 13.48 11.02 -10.60
N ALA A 297 12.63 12.04 -10.72
CA ALA A 297 12.78 13.30 -9.98
C ALA A 297 12.72 13.09 -8.46
N GLY A 298 11.79 12.26 -7.98
CA GLY A 298 11.65 11.87 -6.58
C GLY A 298 12.86 11.09 -6.04
N ALA A 299 13.52 10.27 -6.86
CA ALA A 299 14.75 9.57 -6.51
C ALA A 299 15.94 10.53 -6.35
N VAL A 300 16.16 11.43 -7.32
CA VAL A 300 17.20 12.48 -7.20
C VAL A 300 16.93 13.39 -6.00
N TYR A 301 15.67 13.76 -5.79
CA TYR A 301 15.23 14.49 -4.60
C TYR A 301 15.58 13.71 -3.32
N ALA A 302 15.24 12.42 -3.24
CA ALA A 302 15.47 11.58 -2.07
C ALA A 302 16.95 11.52 -1.67
N VAL A 303 17.86 11.27 -2.63
CA VAL A 303 19.31 11.29 -2.37
C VAL A 303 19.73 12.64 -1.79
N MET A 304 19.35 13.74 -2.46
CA MET A 304 19.91 15.06 -2.18
C MET A 304 19.28 15.73 -0.95
N PHE A 305 17.99 15.51 -0.72
CA PHE A 305 17.32 15.94 0.51
C PHE A 305 17.82 15.14 1.72
N GLY A 306 17.91 13.80 1.60
CA GLY A 306 18.45 12.93 2.64
C GLY A 306 19.90 13.28 3.00
N ALA A 307 20.76 13.43 1.99
CA ALA A 307 22.12 13.91 2.13
C ALA A 307 22.21 15.24 2.90
N GLY A 308 21.45 16.25 2.46
CA GLY A 308 21.44 17.57 3.09
C GLY A 308 20.98 17.53 4.55
N PHE A 309 19.89 16.81 4.83
CA PHE A 309 19.37 16.62 6.18
C PHE A 309 20.37 15.90 7.07
N PHE A 310 20.86 14.73 6.69
CA PHE A 310 21.70 13.92 7.58
C PHE A 310 23.06 14.59 7.86
N VAL A 311 23.65 15.30 6.90
CA VAL A 311 24.84 16.13 7.16
C VAL A 311 24.54 17.22 8.19
N LEU A 312 23.49 18.01 7.99
CA LEU A 312 23.13 19.07 8.96
C LEU A 312 22.87 18.49 10.35
N MET A 313 22.12 17.39 10.40
CA MET A 313 21.68 16.73 11.61
C MET A 313 22.84 16.09 12.40
N PHE A 314 23.88 15.59 11.71
CA PHE A 314 25.10 15.05 12.35
C PHE A 314 26.07 16.15 12.83
N TYR A 315 26.23 17.25 12.10
CA TYR A 315 27.21 18.29 12.44
C TYR A 315 26.68 19.43 13.33
N LEU A 316 25.37 19.64 13.39
CA LEU A 316 24.76 20.67 14.25
C LEU A 316 24.97 20.43 15.77
N PRO A 317 24.89 19.20 16.33
CA PRO A 317 25.24 18.95 17.73
C PRO A 317 26.71 19.21 18.05
N LEU A 318 27.63 18.94 17.10
CA LEU A 318 29.06 19.19 17.25
C LEU A 318 29.36 20.70 17.45
N TYR A 319 28.62 21.60 16.81
CA TYR A 319 28.70 23.03 17.11
C TYR A 319 28.31 23.36 18.57
N PHE A 320 27.22 22.80 19.08
CA PHE A 320 26.79 23.09 20.45
C PHE A 320 27.73 22.52 21.53
N GLN A 321 28.33 21.36 21.28
CA GLN A 321 29.24 20.72 22.24
C GLN A 321 30.68 21.24 22.12
N SER A 322 31.27 21.25 20.92
CA SER A 322 32.67 21.65 20.70
C SER A 322 32.87 23.16 20.71
N VAL A 323 32.00 23.93 20.06
CA VAL A 323 32.14 25.40 19.93
C VAL A 323 31.48 26.13 21.10
N LYS A 324 30.24 25.75 21.47
CA LYS A 324 29.51 26.38 22.59
C LYS A 324 29.71 25.72 23.95
N GLY A 325 30.49 24.64 24.06
CA GLY A 325 30.83 24.00 25.34
C GLY A 325 29.64 23.41 26.10
N SER A 326 28.54 23.10 25.43
CA SER A 326 27.33 22.55 26.06
C SER A 326 27.46 21.04 26.30
N SER A 327 26.81 20.50 27.34
CA SER A 327 26.72 19.05 27.55
C SER A 327 25.90 18.36 26.45
N ALA A 328 26.04 17.05 26.27
CA ALA A 328 25.28 16.29 25.27
C ALA A 328 23.75 16.48 25.43
N THR A 329 23.24 16.40 26.66
CA THR A 329 21.82 16.65 26.99
C THR A 329 21.39 18.08 26.61
N LYS A 330 22.21 19.09 26.92
CA LYS A 330 21.93 20.49 26.58
C LYS A 330 22.01 20.73 25.07
N SER A 331 22.93 20.07 24.38
CA SER A 331 23.05 20.07 22.92
C SER A 331 21.84 19.42 22.24
N GLY A 332 21.28 18.35 22.78
CA GLY A 332 20.02 17.76 22.30
C GLY A 332 18.87 18.76 22.41
N ILE A 333 18.73 19.40 23.58
CA ILE A 333 17.74 20.48 23.80
C ILE A 333 17.93 21.65 22.83
N GLN A 334 19.19 22.02 22.52
CA GLN A 334 19.53 23.08 21.56
C GLN A 334 19.25 22.72 20.09
N VAL A 335 19.00 21.44 19.77
CA VAL A 335 18.60 20.95 18.43
C VAL A 335 17.09 20.74 18.29
N LEU A 336 16.33 20.76 19.40
CA LEU A 336 14.85 20.71 19.37
C LEU A 336 14.18 21.76 18.48
N PRO A 337 14.67 23.01 18.30
CA PRO A 337 14.02 23.98 17.41
C PRO A 337 13.94 23.51 15.94
N LEU A 338 14.94 22.76 15.47
CA LEU A 338 14.92 22.13 14.15
C LEU A 338 13.85 21.02 14.08
N LEU A 339 13.83 20.15 15.09
CA LEU A 339 12.98 18.96 15.11
C LEU A 339 11.50 19.30 15.33
N LEU A 340 11.19 20.21 16.27
CA LEU A 340 9.83 20.66 16.54
C LEU A 340 9.25 21.43 15.35
N ALA A 341 10.02 22.31 14.71
CA ALA A 341 9.59 22.99 13.48
C ALA A 341 9.36 22.00 12.33
N THR A 342 10.15 20.91 12.26
CA THR A 342 9.93 19.82 11.29
C THR A 342 8.59 19.11 11.53
N VAL A 343 8.30 18.71 12.78
CA VAL A 343 7.04 18.02 13.13
C VAL A 343 5.83 18.92 12.87
N ILE A 344 5.86 20.18 13.34
CA ILE A 344 4.77 21.14 13.09
C ILE A 344 4.57 21.36 11.59
N SER A 345 5.67 21.51 10.83
CA SER A 345 5.60 21.66 9.37
C SER A 345 5.06 20.42 8.67
N SER A 346 5.40 19.20 9.09
CA SER A 346 4.85 17.97 8.49
C SER A 346 3.32 17.87 8.64
N VAL A 347 2.77 18.31 9.77
CA VAL A 347 1.31 18.35 9.99
C VAL A 347 0.66 19.45 9.12
N VAL A 348 1.23 20.66 9.11
CA VAL A 348 0.71 21.79 8.32
C VAL A 348 0.78 21.50 6.82
N THR A 349 1.92 21.00 6.32
CA THR A 349 2.10 20.65 4.90
C THR A 349 1.22 19.48 4.49
N GLY A 350 1.03 18.46 5.34
CA GLY A 350 0.06 17.39 5.10
C GLY A 350 -1.36 17.92 4.90
N GLY A 351 -1.87 18.73 5.85
CA GLY A 351 -3.20 19.34 5.75
C GLY A 351 -3.36 20.26 4.54
N LEU A 352 -2.32 21.03 4.19
CA LEU A 352 -2.30 21.87 2.99
C LEU A 352 -2.37 21.04 1.70
N ILE A 353 -1.68 19.91 1.61
CA ILE A 353 -1.71 19.02 0.45
C ILE A 353 -3.09 18.38 0.28
N THR A 354 -3.71 17.91 1.37
CA THR A 354 -5.10 17.40 1.35
C THR A 354 -6.09 18.47 0.90
N ALA A 355 -5.96 19.70 1.41
CA ALA A 355 -6.83 20.81 1.04
C ALA A 355 -6.70 21.18 -0.45
N MET A 356 -5.49 21.49 -0.93
CA MET A 356 -5.24 21.92 -2.31
C MET A 356 -5.32 20.79 -3.33
N GLY A 357 -5.13 19.54 -2.92
CA GLY A 357 -5.04 18.38 -3.83
C GLY A 357 -3.71 18.27 -4.58
N TYR A 358 -2.80 19.26 -4.52
CA TYR A 358 -1.51 19.21 -5.22
C TYR A 358 -0.34 19.19 -4.25
N TYR A 359 0.54 18.19 -4.39
CA TYR A 359 1.69 17.98 -3.52
C TYR A 359 2.94 18.73 -4.00
N THR A 360 3.17 18.80 -5.31
CA THR A 360 4.36 19.41 -5.95
C THR A 360 4.67 20.86 -5.54
N PRO A 361 3.70 21.80 -5.46
CA PRO A 361 4.00 23.18 -5.06
C PRO A 361 4.54 23.30 -3.64
N ILE A 362 4.01 22.48 -2.73
CA ILE A 362 4.42 22.47 -1.31
C ILE A 362 5.84 21.91 -1.17
N ILE A 363 6.20 20.87 -1.93
CA ILE A 363 7.58 20.36 -1.95
C ILE A 363 8.56 21.43 -2.42
N ILE A 364 8.26 22.14 -3.51
CA ILE A 364 9.12 23.20 -4.05
C ILE A 364 9.33 24.31 -3.01
N VAL A 365 8.25 24.80 -2.39
CA VAL A 365 8.32 25.86 -1.36
C VAL A 365 9.08 25.40 -0.11
N SER A 366 8.74 24.25 0.47
CA SER A 366 9.42 23.73 1.66
C SER A 366 10.91 23.45 1.41
N THR A 367 11.27 22.93 0.24
CA THR A 367 12.68 22.66 -0.10
C THR A 367 13.47 23.96 -0.30
N ALA A 368 12.87 25.00 -0.87
CA ALA A 368 13.47 26.34 -0.91
C ALA A 368 13.69 26.91 0.50
N VAL A 369 12.68 26.80 1.38
CA VAL A 369 12.78 27.22 2.79
C VAL A 369 13.88 26.45 3.53
N PHE A 370 14.04 25.14 3.29
CA PHE A 370 15.13 24.36 3.87
C PHE A 370 16.50 24.83 3.36
N CYS A 371 16.65 25.06 2.04
CA CYS A 371 17.88 25.59 1.45
C CYS A 371 18.26 26.97 2.03
N ILE A 372 17.29 27.85 2.26
CA ILE A 372 17.50 29.17 2.89
C ILE A 372 17.89 29.01 4.37
N GLY A 373 17.21 28.13 5.11
CA GLY A 373 17.54 27.81 6.51
C GLY A 373 18.96 27.24 6.66
N ALA A 374 19.35 26.29 5.82
CA ALA A 374 20.72 25.78 5.74
C ALA A 374 21.72 26.89 5.35
N GLY A 375 21.32 27.77 4.42
CA GLY A 375 22.01 29.01 4.08
C GLY A 375 22.39 29.82 5.31
N PHE A 376 21.41 30.17 6.15
CA PHE A 376 21.66 30.89 7.39
C PHE A 376 22.45 30.09 8.43
N ILE A 377 22.25 28.77 8.57
CA ILE A 377 23.04 27.95 9.51
C ILE A 377 24.53 27.95 9.11
N SER A 378 24.87 28.00 7.83
CA SER A 378 26.28 28.12 7.37
C SER A 378 26.97 29.42 7.83
N THR A 379 26.22 30.44 8.24
CA THR A 379 26.76 31.69 8.80
C THR A 379 27.12 31.58 10.29
N PHE A 380 26.97 30.41 10.91
CA PHE A 380 27.31 30.19 12.32
C PHE A 380 28.77 30.59 12.65
N SER A 381 28.95 31.04 13.88
CA SER A 381 30.22 31.48 14.44
C SER A 381 30.29 31.17 15.93
N THR A 382 31.51 31.16 16.47
CA THR A 382 31.81 31.17 17.90
C THR A 382 30.96 32.16 18.69
N HIS A 383 30.68 33.34 18.13
CA HIS A 383 29.89 34.42 18.75
C HIS A 383 28.39 34.42 18.39
N THR A 384 27.89 33.49 17.57
CA THR A 384 26.46 33.49 17.15
C THR A 384 25.51 33.39 18.36
N SER A 385 24.56 34.33 18.43
CA SER A 385 23.63 34.52 19.55
C SER A 385 22.44 33.56 19.53
N PHE A 386 21.74 33.45 20.66
CA PHE A 386 20.54 32.60 20.82
C PHE A 386 19.51 32.80 19.72
N ALA A 387 19.04 34.03 19.52
CA ALA A 387 18.00 34.35 18.55
C ALA A 387 18.36 33.93 17.11
N ARG A 388 19.65 34.06 16.71
CA ARG A 388 20.13 33.63 15.40
C ARG A 388 20.13 32.11 15.28
N TRP A 389 20.81 31.38 16.18
CA TRP A 389 20.88 29.92 16.03
C TRP A 389 19.54 29.22 16.22
N PHE A 390 18.64 29.80 17.03
CA PHE A 390 17.27 29.31 17.22
C PHE A 390 16.43 29.56 15.96
N GLY A 391 16.37 30.82 15.48
CA GLY A 391 15.57 31.19 14.31
C GLY A 391 15.99 30.49 13.02
N TYR A 392 17.31 30.31 12.80
CA TYR A 392 17.81 29.62 11.61
C TYR A 392 17.48 28.12 11.61
N GLN A 393 17.44 27.49 12.80
CA GLN A 393 16.95 26.11 12.95
C GLN A 393 15.45 25.99 12.72
N VAL A 394 14.64 26.91 13.26
CA VAL A 394 13.18 26.90 13.04
C VAL A 394 12.87 27.04 11.54
N LEU A 395 13.59 27.93 10.83
CA LEU A 395 13.41 28.07 9.38
C LEU A 395 13.82 26.81 8.61
N ALA A 396 14.98 26.23 8.93
CA ALA A 396 15.41 24.97 8.31
C ALA A 396 14.41 23.84 8.56
N GLY A 397 13.92 23.69 9.81
CA GLY A 397 12.94 22.68 10.19
C GLY A 397 11.59 22.86 9.49
N ALA A 398 11.13 24.11 9.37
CA ALA A 398 9.92 24.43 8.61
C ALA A 398 10.00 23.97 7.14
N GLY A 399 11.21 23.99 6.54
CA GLY A 399 11.43 23.45 5.21
C GLY A 399 11.58 21.91 5.12
N ILE A 400 11.96 21.25 6.21
CA ILE A 400 12.17 19.79 6.23
C ILE A 400 10.84 19.02 6.26
N GLY A 401 9.78 19.58 6.85
CA GLY A 401 8.52 18.89 7.20
C GLY A 401 7.92 17.96 6.14
N VAL A 402 7.83 18.39 4.88
CA VAL A 402 7.27 17.57 3.78
C VAL A 402 8.31 16.66 3.11
N GLY A 403 9.61 16.97 3.22
CA GLY A 403 10.61 16.48 2.27
C GLY A 403 10.84 14.95 2.32
N PHE A 404 10.74 14.33 3.49
CA PHE A 404 10.81 12.85 3.57
C PHE A 404 9.57 12.15 3.01
N GLN A 405 8.41 12.81 3.03
CA GLN A 405 7.18 12.28 2.40
C GLN A 405 7.12 12.63 0.90
N ALA A 406 7.88 13.62 0.43
CA ALA A 406 7.79 14.13 -0.94
C ALA A 406 8.00 13.06 -2.03
N PRO A 407 9.03 12.19 -1.98
CA PRO A 407 9.16 11.07 -2.92
C PRO A 407 8.07 10.00 -2.77
N MET A 408 7.59 9.76 -1.55
CA MET A 408 6.56 8.75 -1.26
C MET A 408 5.20 9.18 -1.81
N LEU A 409 4.82 10.44 -1.63
CA LEU A 409 3.62 11.05 -2.21
C LEU A 409 3.69 11.06 -3.74
N ALA A 410 4.85 11.37 -4.33
CA ALA A 410 5.06 11.29 -5.77
C ALA A 410 4.76 9.87 -6.29
N VAL A 411 5.41 8.85 -5.71
CA VAL A 411 5.16 7.43 -6.03
C VAL A 411 3.68 7.05 -5.91
N GLN A 412 3.04 7.37 -4.78
CA GLN A 412 1.64 7.02 -4.49
C GLN A 412 0.62 7.71 -5.39
N THR A 413 1.01 8.79 -6.08
CA THR A 413 0.15 9.58 -6.98
C THR A 413 0.36 9.22 -8.45
N VAL A 414 1.53 8.69 -8.84
CA VAL A 414 1.87 8.45 -10.26
C VAL A 414 1.94 6.98 -10.68
N LEU A 415 2.01 6.03 -9.74
CA LEU A 415 2.10 4.60 -10.03
C LEU A 415 0.78 3.85 -9.75
N PRO A 416 0.50 2.74 -10.46
CA PRO A 416 -0.54 1.78 -10.08
C PRO A 416 -0.34 1.23 -8.66
N LEU A 417 -1.43 0.83 -8.00
CA LEU A 417 -1.41 0.34 -6.61
C LEU A 417 -0.44 -0.83 -6.38
N GLU A 418 -0.30 -1.73 -7.35
CA GLU A 418 0.64 -2.86 -7.35
C GLU A 418 2.12 -2.44 -7.35
N ASP A 419 2.46 -1.32 -8.00
CA ASP A 419 3.81 -0.78 -8.11
C ASP A 419 4.18 0.11 -6.90
N VAL A 420 3.18 0.69 -6.20
CA VAL A 420 3.41 1.62 -5.07
C VAL A 420 4.37 1.08 -4.00
N PRO A 421 4.28 -0.19 -3.54
CA PRO A 421 5.25 -0.75 -2.59
C PRO A 421 6.69 -0.78 -3.13
N VAL A 422 6.85 -1.08 -4.43
CA VAL A 422 8.17 -1.14 -5.10
C VAL A 422 8.72 0.27 -5.27
N GLY A 423 7.93 1.20 -5.81
CA GLY A 423 8.31 2.61 -5.92
C GLY A 423 8.66 3.24 -4.57
N THR A 424 7.97 2.86 -3.50
CA THR A 424 8.24 3.36 -2.14
C THR A 424 9.58 2.82 -1.63
N ALA A 425 9.88 1.53 -1.82
CA ALA A 425 11.18 0.95 -1.49
C ALA A 425 12.33 1.61 -2.30
N ILE A 426 12.11 1.91 -3.58
CA ILE A 426 13.05 2.66 -4.44
C ILE A 426 13.32 4.05 -3.87
N ALA A 427 12.27 4.81 -3.53
CA ALA A 427 12.38 6.14 -2.96
C ALA A 427 13.18 6.14 -1.64
N MET A 428 12.90 5.18 -0.75
CA MET A 428 13.64 5.02 0.51
C MET A 428 15.10 4.60 0.30
N PHE A 429 15.37 3.69 -0.64
CA PHE A 429 16.73 3.30 -1.02
C PHE A 429 17.58 4.51 -1.42
N PHE A 430 17.03 5.40 -2.26
CA PHE A 430 17.74 6.61 -2.64
C PHE A 430 17.92 7.60 -1.47
N GLN A 431 16.94 7.72 -0.57
CA GLN A 431 17.06 8.51 0.65
C GLN A 431 18.18 8.00 1.59
N THR A 432 18.25 6.69 1.83
CA THR A 432 19.26 6.08 2.71
C THR A 432 20.65 6.09 2.05
N LEU A 433 20.74 5.91 0.73
CA LEU A 433 21.97 6.09 -0.05
C LEU A 433 22.53 7.52 0.09
N GLY A 434 21.66 8.54 0.03
CA GLY A 434 22.02 9.93 0.25
C GLY A 434 22.64 10.17 1.63
N GLY A 435 22.02 9.63 2.69
CA GLY A 435 22.57 9.66 4.04
C GLY A 435 23.93 8.97 4.14
N ALA A 436 24.06 7.74 3.61
CA ALA A 436 25.30 6.98 3.65
C ALA A 436 26.47 7.71 2.98
N LEU A 437 26.28 8.19 1.74
CA LEU A 437 27.33 8.85 0.96
C LEU A 437 27.76 10.18 1.59
N PHE A 438 26.80 11.01 2.00
CA PHE A 438 27.10 12.38 2.37
C PHE A 438 27.51 12.57 3.83
N ILE A 439 27.24 11.62 4.73
CA ILE A 439 27.87 11.61 6.07
C ILE A 439 29.40 11.42 5.92
N SER A 440 29.87 10.50 5.07
CA SER A 440 31.31 10.32 4.76
C SER A 440 31.94 11.54 4.09
N ILE A 441 31.24 12.16 3.12
CA ILE A 441 31.70 13.41 2.50
C ILE A 441 31.75 14.54 3.55
N GLY A 442 30.73 14.64 4.40
CA GLY A 442 30.64 15.59 5.51
C GLY A 442 31.79 15.46 6.50
N GLN A 443 32.22 14.23 6.83
CA GLN A 443 33.40 13.99 7.66
C GLN A 443 34.68 14.47 6.96
N THR A 444 34.86 14.11 5.70
CA THR A 444 36.06 14.45 4.94
C THR A 444 36.18 15.97 4.76
N VAL A 445 35.06 16.65 4.48
CA VAL A 445 34.97 18.11 4.40
C VAL A 445 35.22 18.76 5.77
N PHE A 446 34.62 18.24 6.84
CA PHE A 446 34.86 18.69 8.22
C PHE A 446 36.35 18.63 8.59
N GLN A 447 36.99 17.48 8.39
CA GLN A 447 38.38 17.25 8.77
C GLN A 447 39.35 18.11 7.95
N ASN A 448 39.13 18.24 6.64
CA ASN A 448 39.92 19.13 5.79
C ASN A 448 39.76 20.61 6.18
N GLY A 449 38.54 21.04 6.52
CA GLY A 449 38.27 22.39 7.01
C GLY A 449 38.90 22.67 8.38
N LEU A 450 38.87 21.69 9.29
CA LEU A 450 39.54 21.74 10.59
C LEU A 450 41.07 21.88 10.43
N VAL A 451 41.72 21.01 9.63
CA VAL A 451 43.17 21.06 9.36
C VAL A 451 43.58 22.42 8.77
N ARG A 452 42.83 22.90 7.77
CA ARG A 452 43.05 24.24 7.18
C ARG A 452 42.87 25.35 8.22
N GLY A 453 41.89 25.21 9.12
CA GLY A 453 41.67 26.12 10.24
C GLY A 453 42.83 26.12 11.24
N THR A 454 43.39 24.94 11.59
CA THR A 454 44.52 24.81 12.51
C THR A 454 45.72 25.60 11.98
N HIS A 455 46.12 25.37 10.73
CA HIS A 455 47.21 26.12 10.08
C HIS A 455 46.95 27.63 9.96
N THR A 456 45.70 28.09 10.08
CA THR A 456 45.33 29.52 9.98
C THR A 456 45.30 30.22 11.34
N PHE A 457 44.82 29.55 12.40
CA PHE A 457 44.55 30.18 13.71
C PHE A 457 45.46 29.70 14.85
N VAL A 458 46.09 28.53 14.70
CA VAL A 458 46.95 27.89 15.70
C VAL A 458 48.09 27.12 15.00
N PRO A 459 48.98 27.83 14.27
CA PRO A 459 49.99 27.20 13.42
C PRO A 459 51.01 26.36 14.20
N ASP A 460 51.18 26.63 15.50
CA ASP A 460 52.10 25.92 16.40
C ASP A 460 51.51 24.63 16.99
N ILE A 461 50.37 24.15 16.47
CA ILE A 461 49.73 22.89 16.85
C ILE A 461 49.66 21.95 15.64
N ASP A 462 50.17 20.72 15.78
CA ASP A 462 49.96 19.65 14.78
C ASP A 462 48.44 19.39 14.67
N PRO A 463 47.81 19.54 13.48
CA PRO A 463 46.40 19.23 13.29
C PRO A 463 45.99 17.81 13.74
N LYS A 464 46.92 16.85 13.73
CA LYS A 464 46.69 15.49 14.26
C LYS A 464 46.36 15.49 15.75
N LEU A 465 46.87 16.45 16.53
CA LEU A 465 46.54 16.58 17.96
C LEU A 465 45.05 16.91 18.15
N LEU A 466 44.48 17.73 17.26
CA LEU A 466 43.05 18.09 17.27
C LEU A 466 42.16 17.03 16.60
N LEU A 467 42.68 16.28 15.63
CA LEU A 467 41.98 15.15 14.98
C LEU A 467 41.97 13.86 15.84
N ASN A 468 42.92 13.69 16.75
CA ASN A 468 42.98 12.56 17.69
C ASN A 468 42.46 12.93 19.09
N ALA A 469 42.22 14.21 19.36
CA ALA A 469 41.42 14.64 20.50
C ALA A 469 39.97 14.17 20.32
N GLY A 470 39.25 13.98 21.44
CA GLY A 470 37.79 13.92 21.41
C GLY A 470 37.18 15.28 21.09
N ALA A 471 35.99 15.29 20.49
CA ALA A 471 35.30 16.50 20.04
C ALA A 471 35.05 17.56 21.14
N THR A 472 34.95 17.18 22.42
CA THR A 472 34.89 18.14 23.54
C THR A 472 36.19 18.21 24.34
N GLN A 473 37.09 17.23 24.18
CA GLN A 473 38.36 17.11 24.90
C GLN A 473 39.44 18.11 24.48
N ILE A 474 39.27 18.90 23.41
CA ILE A 474 40.26 19.90 22.94
C ILE A 474 40.79 20.78 24.09
N ARG A 475 39.91 21.23 25.00
CA ARG A 475 40.28 22.01 26.20
C ARG A 475 41.28 21.28 27.10
N ASN A 476 41.06 19.98 27.33
CA ASN A 476 41.89 19.14 28.19
C ASN A 476 43.19 18.68 27.50
N VAL A 477 43.16 18.51 26.18
CA VAL A 477 44.35 18.20 25.38
C VAL A 477 45.29 19.41 25.33
N LEU A 478 44.76 20.61 25.11
CA LEU A 478 45.54 21.85 25.16
C LEU A 478 46.07 22.17 26.56
N ALA A 479 45.29 21.89 27.62
CA ALA A 479 45.77 21.97 28.99
C ALA A 479 46.95 21.04 29.26
N LYS A 480 46.88 19.77 28.83
CA LYS A 480 47.98 18.81 28.95
C LYS A 480 49.21 19.18 28.10
N ALA A 481 49.01 19.89 26.99
CA ALA A 481 50.08 20.39 26.12
C ALA A 481 50.66 21.75 26.56
N GLY A 482 50.16 22.36 27.65
CA GLY A 482 50.57 23.71 28.08
C GLY A 482 50.13 24.84 27.14
N LYS A 483 49.21 24.58 26.20
CA LYS A 483 48.79 25.48 25.10
C LYS A 483 47.34 25.96 25.28
N LEU A 484 46.93 26.26 26.51
CA LEU A 484 45.56 26.69 26.81
C LEU A 484 45.19 28.02 26.12
N ASP A 485 46.16 28.91 25.91
CA ASP A 485 45.95 30.22 25.29
C ASP A 485 45.59 30.11 23.79
N GLU A 486 45.94 29.00 23.14
CA GLU A 486 45.57 28.69 21.74
C GLU A 486 44.13 28.17 21.60
N LEU A 487 43.42 27.90 22.70
CA LEU A 487 42.06 27.36 22.68
C LEU A 487 41.05 28.17 21.83
N PRO A 488 41.04 29.52 21.83
CA PRO A 488 40.12 30.28 20.98
C PRO A 488 40.35 30.02 19.48
N GLY A 489 41.62 29.94 19.05
CA GLY A 489 41.98 29.65 17.66
C GLY A 489 41.67 28.20 17.27
N ALA A 490 41.88 27.24 18.17
CA ALA A 490 41.47 25.85 17.96
C ALA A 490 39.93 25.71 17.83
N ILE A 491 39.15 26.55 18.52
CA ILE A 491 37.68 26.58 18.40
C ILE A 491 37.24 27.22 17.07
N GLU A 492 37.88 28.30 16.59
CA GLU A 492 37.60 28.83 15.24
C GLU A 492 38.02 27.85 14.13
N ALA A 493 39.12 27.11 14.30
CA ALA A 493 39.48 26.02 13.38
C ALA A 493 38.37 24.97 13.26
N TYR A 494 37.78 24.57 14.40
CA TYR A 494 36.62 23.68 14.44
C TYR A 494 35.37 24.30 13.77
N MET A 495 35.16 25.61 13.95
CA MET A 495 34.07 26.36 13.30
C MET A 495 34.26 26.42 11.77
N VAL A 496 35.50 26.50 11.25
CA VAL A 496 35.76 26.42 9.80
C VAL A 496 35.34 25.06 9.23
N GLY A 497 35.72 23.96 9.88
CA GLY A 497 35.28 22.61 9.49
C GLY A 497 33.75 22.48 9.47
N LEU A 498 33.08 22.98 10.52
CA LEU A 498 31.61 22.95 10.62
C LEU A 498 30.93 23.80 9.53
N ARG A 499 31.43 25.00 9.22
CA ARG A 499 30.90 25.84 8.11
C ARG A 499 31.01 25.12 6.76
N ASP A 500 32.13 24.45 6.51
CA ASP A 500 32.32 23.69 5.27
C ASP A 500 31.36 22.48 5.20
N SER A 501 31.09 21.79 6.30
CA SER A 501 30.04 20.76 6.37
C SER A 501 28.63 21.32 6.11
N TYR A 502 28.27 22.49 6.68
CA TYR A 502 26.97 23.11 6.41
C TYR A 502 26.82 23.58 4.96
N ARG A 503 27.92 23.92 4.28
CA ARG A 503 27.93 24.22 2.82
C ARG A 503 27.58 23.00 1.97
N VAL A 504 27.93 21.77 2.42
CA VAL A 504 27.48 20.53 1.77
C VAL A 504 25.95 20.42 1.84
N THR A 505 25.31 20.72 2.98
CA THR A 505 23.85 20.76 3.08
C THR A 505 23.23 21.76 2.09
N ILE A 506 23.79 22.97 1.95
CA ILE A 506 23.29 23.96 0.97
C ILE A 506 23.37 23.41 -0.45
N ALA A 507 24.50 22.83 -0.85
CA ALA A 507 24.66 22.25 -2.18
C ALA A 507 23.64 21.13 -2.45
N CYS A 508 23.44 20.21 -1.49
CA CYS A 508 22.49 19.12 -1.63
C CYS A 508 21.04 19.63 -1.67
N THR A 509 20.66 20.57 -0.80
CA THR A 509 19.30 21.14 -0.78
C THR A 509 18.97 21.98 -2.01
N ALA A 510 19.97 22.64 -2.62
CA ALA A 510 19.81 23.32 -3.91
C ALA A 510 19.54 22.33 -5.06
N VAL A 511 20.25 21.19 -5.11
CA VAL A 511 19.96 20.13 -6.11
C VAL A 511 18.61 19.47 -5.85
N ALA A 512 18.23 19.25 -4.58
CA ALA A 512 16.90 18.75 -4.22
C ALA A 512 15.79 19.73 -4.64
N PHE A 513 15.98 21.05 -4.48
CA PHE A 513 15.04 22.06 -4.97
C PHE A 513 14.88 21.99 -6.50
N VAL A 514 15.98 21.88 -7.25
CA VAL A 514 15.92 21.69 -8.71
C VAL A 514 15.19 20.40 -9.07
N ALA A 515 15.44 19.29 -8.37
CA ALA A 515 14.73 18.02 -8.58
C ALA A 515 13.23 18.12 -8.28
N ALA A 516 12.81 18.88 -7.24
CA ALA A 516 11.41 19.13 -6.94
C ALA A 516 10.67 19.83 -8.09
N CYS A 517 11.33 20.78 -8.78
CA CYS A 517 10.79 21.46 -9.94
C CYS A 517 10.57 20.52 -11.16
N PHE A 518 11.19 19.33 -11.18
CA PHE A 518 10.96 18.33 -12.22
C PHE A 518 9.80 17.37 -11.91
N LEU A 519 9.25 17.34 -10.70
CA LEU A 519 8.04 16.55 -10.38
C LEU A 519 6.86 16.97 -11.28
N GLU A 520 5.98 16.02 -11.58
CA GLU A 520 4.75 16.31 -12.34
C GLU A 520 3.73 17.00 -11.43
N TRP A 521 2.96 17.94 -11.98
CA TRP A 521 1.87 18.61 -11.26
C TRP A 521 0.59 17.79 -11.37
N LYS A 522 0.60 16.60 -10.76
CA LYS A 522 -0.55 15.68 -10.64
C LYS A 522 -1.23 15.89 -9.30
N SER A 523 -2.56 15.77 -9.24
CA SER A 523 -3.29 15.91 -7.98
C SER A 523 -3.42 14.57 -7.26
N VAL A 524 -3.29 14.58 -5.93
CA VAL A 524 -3.53 13.40 -5.09
C VAL A 524 -5.00 12.96 -5.14
N LYS A 525 -5.91 13.91 -5.39
CA LYS A 525 -7.35 13.67 -5.56
C LYS A 525 -7.65 13.00 -6.90
N ASP A 526 -6.80 13.18 -7.92
CA ASP A 526 -6.91 12.45 -9.20
C ASP A 526 -6.49 10.98 -9.00
N GLY A 527 -5.50 10.74 -8.13
CA GLY A 527 -5.13 9.41 -7.67
C GLY A 527 -6.24 8.75 -6.83
N GLU A 528 -6.91 9.52 -5.98
CA GLU A 528 -8.06 9.07 -5.18
C GLU A 528 -9.29 8.76 -6.07
N ALA A 529 -9.63 9.64 -7.01
CA ALA A 529 -10.65 9.41 -8.02
C ALA A 529 -10.32 8.24 -8.96
N LYS A 530 -9.04 7.97 -9.24
CA LYS A 530 -8.62 6.76 -9.95
C LYS A 530 -8.68 5.50 -9.10
N ARG A 531 -8.43 5.56 -7.79
CA ARG A 531 -8.63 4.41 -6.88
C ARG A 531 -10.12 4.05 -6.81
N LEU A 532 -10.97 5.05 -6.52
CA LEU A 532 -12.42 4.92 -6.57
C LEU A 532 -12.94 4.52 -7.96
N GLY A 533 -12.26 4.91 -9.03
CA GLY A 533 -12.59 4.53 -10.41
C GLY A 533 -12.13 3.13 -10.83
N GLN A 534 -11.01 2.62 -10.31
CA GLN A 534 -10.57 1.24 -10.52
C GLN A 534 -11.34 0.25 -9.63
N GLU A 535 -11.62 0.63 -8.37
CA GLU A 535 -12.60 -0.05 -7.52
C GLU A 535 -14.02 0.06 -8.11
N GLY A 536 -14.31 1.15 -8.83
CA GLY A 536 -15.55 1.40 -9.58
C GLY A 536 -15.62 0.79 -10.99
N GLY A 537 -14.66 -0.07 -11.36
CA GLY A 537 -14.78 -0.98 -12.51
C GLY A 537 -13.69 -0.86 -13.57
N GLU A 538 -12.68 -1.73 -13.45
CA GLU A 538 -12.16 -2.42 -14.64
C GLU A 538 -12.97 -3.72 -14.85
N PRO A 539 -13.46 -4.02 -16.07
CA PRO A 539 -14.22 -5.23 -16.35
C PRO A 539 -13.34 -6.47 -16.16
N ALA A 540 -13.87 -7.50 -15.49
CA ALA A 540 -13.11 -8.70 -15.13
C ALA A 540 -12.51 -9.38 -16.37
N ILE A 541 -11.17 -9.34 -16.47
CA ILE A 541 -10.44 -9.94 -17.59
C ILE A 541 -10.55 -11.47 -17.50
N ALA A 542 -11.27 -12.06 -18.44
CA ALA A 542 -11.41 -13.51 -18.57
C ALA A 542 -10.10 -14.15 -19.06
N VAL A 543 -9.16 -14.39 -18.13
CA VAL A 543 -7.88 -15.05 -18.41
C VAL A 543 -8.10 -16.52 -18.78
N THR A 544 -8.37 -16.76 -20.06
CA THR A 544 -8.43 -18.10 -20.65
C THR A 544 -7.01 -18.63 -20.80
N ARG A 545 -6.59 -19.47 -19.84
CA ARG A 545 -5.35 -20.25 -19.98
C ARG A 545 -5.53 -21.30 -21.09
N THR A 546 -5.09 -20.99 -22.29
CA THR A 546 -4.60 -22.00 -23.24
C THR A 546 -3.25 -22.54 -22.75
N MET A 547 -2.84 -23.73 -23.22
CA MET A 547 -1.68 -24.44 -22.64
C MET A 547 -0.31 -24.04 -23.20
N ASP A 548 -0.26 -23.13 -24.18
CA ASP A 548 0.96 -22.64 -24.81
C ASP A 548 1.22 -21.16 -24.50
N ASP A 549 2.50 -20.75 -24.50
CA ASP A 549 2.96 -19.44 -24.03
C ASP A 549 2.45 -18.25 -24.86
N HIS A 550 2.04 -17.20 -24.11
CA HIS A 550 1.94 -15.76 -24.42
C HIS A 550 0.55 -15.14 -24.15
N PRO A 551 0.46 -14.09 -23.29
CA PRO A 551 -0.80 -13.40 -23.03
C PRO A 551 -1.17 -12.44 -24.18
N VAL A 552 -2.07 -12.88 -25.07
CA VAL A 552 -2.64 -12.03 -26.13
C VAL A 552 -3.80 -11.20 -25.57
N MET A 553 -3.60 -9.89 -25.44
CA MET A 553 -4.71 -8.96 -25.13
C MET A 553 -5.71 -8.93 -26.29
N THR A 554 -6.85 -9.59 -26.08
CA THR A 554 -7.97 -9.59 -27.03
C THR A 554 -8.95 -8.47 -26.66
N PRO A 555 -9.40 -7.61 -27.60
CA PRO A 555 -10.37 -6.56 -27.30
C PRO A 555 -11.69 -7.12 -26.74
N ILE A 556 -12.25 -6.47 -25.72
CA ILE A 556 -13.53 -6.86 -25.11
C ILE A 556 -14.65 -6.76 -26.16
N GLN A 557 -15.23 -7.90 -26.52
CA GLN A 557 -16.26 -7.98 -27.55
C GLN A 557 -17.55 -7.29 -27.08
N PHE A 558 -18.13 -6.44 -27.93
CA PHE A 558 -19.41 -5.79 -27.64
C PHE A 558 -20.56 -6.83 -27.62
N ARG A 559 -21.04 -7.14 -26.42
CA ARG A 559 -22.13 -8.07 -26.15
C ARG A 559 -23.19 -7.36 -25.30
N PRO A 560 -24.13 -6.62 -25.92
CA PRO A 560 -25.17 -5.88 -25.21
C PRO A 560 -26.34 -6.80 -24.83
N ALA A 561 -27.04 -6.48 -23.74
CA ALA A 561 -28.35 -7.03 -23.39
C ALA A 561 -29.38 -5.91 -23.13
N LEU A 562 -30.66 -6.22 -23.32
CA LEU A 562 -31.79 -5.34 -23.01
C LEU A 562 -32.58 -5.90 -21.83
N LEU A 563 -32.87 -5.07 -20.83
CA LEU A 563 -33.74 -5.38 -19.69
C LEU A 563 -35.00 -4.50 -19.74
N VAL A 564 -36.17 -5.14 -19.74
CA VAL A 564 -37.48 -4.50 -19.70
C VAL A 564 -38.06 -4.66 -18.29
N ILE A 565 -38.04 -3.60 -17.50
CA ILE A 565 -38.36 -3.65 -16.08
C ILE A 565 -39.85 -3.38 -15.83
N ASP A 566 -40.53 -4.38 -15.27
CA ASP A 566 -41.83 -4.30 -14.59
C ASP A 566 -42.94 -3.61 -15.42
N LEU A 567 -42.98 -3.92 -16.72
CA LEU A 567 -43.93 -3.37 -17.67
C LEU A 567 -45.27 -4.13 -17.62
N GLN A 568 -45.98 -3.99 -16.50
CA GLN A 568 -47.18 -4.75 -16.14
C GLN A 568 -48.47 -3.90 -16.12
N GLU A 569 -49.63 -4.57 -16.18
CA GLU A 569 -50.94 -3.92 -16.12
C GLU A 569 -51.14 -3.07 -14.85
N ASP A 570 -50.71 -3.52 -13.67
CA ASP A 570 -50.89 -2.76 -12.42
C ASP A 570 -50.10 -1.44 -12.39
N PHE A 571 -49.04 -1.31 -13.17
CA PHE A 571 -48.28 -0.07 -13.33
C PHE A 571 -48.84 0.85 -14.44
N CYS A 572 -49.98 0.53 -15.06
CA CYS A 572 -50.53 1.28 -16.20
C CYS A 572 -52.01 1.68 -16.07
N PRO A 573 -52.38 2.92 -16.47
CA PRO A 573 -53.77 3.29 -16.62
C PRO A 573 -54.44 2.51 -17.78
N PRO A 574 -55.78 2.36 -17.79
CA PRO A 574 -56.73 2.94 -16.83
C PRO A 574 -56.99 2.09 -15.58
N ASN A 575 -56.48 0.85 -15.52
CA ASN A 575 -56.92 -0.15 -14.53
C ASN A 575 -55.94 -0.37 -13.37
N GLY A 576 -54.66 -0.05 -13.55
CA GLY A 576 -53.61 -0.48 -12.63
C GLY A 576 -53.63 0.19 -11.25
N SER A 577 -53.38 -0.59 -10.20
CA SER A 577 -53.42 -0.11 -8.82
C SER A 577 -52.23 0.76 -8.38
N LEU A 578 -51.12 0.72 -9.13
CA LEU A 578 -49.91 1.54 -8.95
C LEU A 578 -49.57 2.28 -10.27
N ALA A 579 -50.61 2.77 -10.97
CA ALA A 579 -50.51 3.30 -12.32
C ALA A 579 -49.55 4.50 -12.47
N VAL A 580 -48.51 4.31 -13.29
CA VAL A 580 -47.54 5.33 -13.69
C VAL A 580 -48.12 6.20 -14.82
N ALA A 581 -48.00 7.52 -14.67
CA ALA A 581 -48.55 8.49 -15.61
C ALA A 581 -47.89 8.38 -17.01
N GLY A 582 -48.68 7.94 -18.00
CA GLY A 582 -48.18 7.69 -19.35
C GLY A 582 -47.27 6.46 -19.45
N GLY A 583 -47.44 5.45 -18.58
CA GLY A 583 -46.65 4.22 -18.64
C GLY A 583 -46.72 3.52 -20.02
N ARG A 584 -47.93 3.36 -20.58
CA ARG A 584 -48.12 2.75 -21.91
C ARG A 584 -47.47 3.53 -23.06
N ASP A 585 -47.16 4.83 -22.89
CA ASP A 585 -46.46 5.64 -23.91
C ASP A 585 -45.05 5.09 -24.22
N THR A 586 -44.46 4.33 -23.30
CA THR A 586 -43.12 3.74 -23.46
C THR A 586 -43.12 2.50 -24.37
N VAL A 587 -44.25 1.78 -24.48
CA VAL A 587 -44.30 0.45 -25.13
C VAL A 587 -43.81 0.47 -26.58
N PRO A 588 -44.18 1.45 -27.44
CA PRO A 588 -43.69 1.48 -28.83
C PRO A 588 -42.16 1.55 -28.91
N ILE A 589 -41.51 2.33 -28.02
CA ILE A 589 -40.06 2.50 -27.98
C ILE A 589 -39.38 1.25 -27.40
N ILE A 590 -40.04 0.57 -26.45
CA ILE A 590 -39.57 -0.72 -25.93
C ILE A 590 -39.65 -1.80 -27.02
N ASN A 591 -40.71 -1.84 -27.82
CA ASN A 591 -40.85 -2.74 -28.96
C ASN A 591 -39.81 -2.45 -30.06
N ASP A 592 -39.60 -1.18 -30.42
CA ASP A 592 -38.52 -0.75 -31.34
C ASP A 592 -37.13 -1.20 -30.89
N LEU A 593 -36.90 -1.30 -29.57
CA LEU A 593 -35.65 -1.80 -28.97
C LEU A 593 -35.62 -3.34 -28.93
N LEU A 594 -36.74 -4.01 -28.69
CA LEU A 594 -36.86 -5.47 -28.75
C LEU A 594 -36.61 -6.03 -30.15
N ASP A 595 -36.89 -5.28 -31.21
CA ASP A 595 -36.58 -5.69 -32.58
C ASP A 595 -35.07 -5.58 -32.94
N LEU A 596 -34.24 -4.97 -32.08
CA LEU A 596 -32.79 -4.82 -32.32
C LEU A 596 -31.98 -6.11 -32.00
N PRO A 597 -30.78 -6.28 -32.60
CA PRO A 597 -29.92 -7.45 -32.37
C PRO A 597 -29.12 -7.36 -31.06
N PHE A 598 -29.83 -7.25 -29.93
CA PHE A 598 -29.27 -7.52 -28.60
C PHE A 598 -28.80 -8.99 -28.49
N THR A 599 -27.86 -9.27 -27.59
CA THR A 599 -27.34 -10.63 -27.35
C THR A 599 -28.29 -11.45 -26.48
N LEU A 600 -29.10 -10.75 -25.69
CA LEU A 600 -30.05 -11.30 -24.74
C LEU A 600 -31.08 -10.20 -24.42
N LYS A 601 -32.35 -10.57 -24.29
CA LYS A 601 -33.50 -9.70 -24.04
C LYS A 601 -34.31 -10.32 -22.91
N ILE A 602 -34.44 -9.61 -21.79
CA ILE A 602 -35.08 -10.13 -20.57
C ILE A 602 -36.11 -9.13 -20.09
N ALA A 603 -37.30 -9.61 -19.70
CA ALA A 603 -38.23 -8.81 -18.91
C ALA A 603 -38.19 -9.19 -17.43
N THR A 604 -38.44 -8.24 -16.54
CA THR A 604 -38.82 -8.53 -15.16
C THR A 604 -40.29 -8.22 -14.93
N LYS A 605 -40.85 -8.89 -13.93
CA LYS A 605 -42.15 -8.54 -13.36
C LYS A 605 -42.13 -8.73 -11.84
N ASP A 606 -42.77 -7.83 -11.11
CA ASP A 606 -43.14 -8.08 -9.72
C ASP A 606 -44.20 -9.18 -9.67
N PHE A 607 -44.05 -10.10 -8.70
CA PHE A 607 -44.92 -11.27 -8.58
C PHE A 607 -45.13 -11.61 -7.10
N HIS A 608 -45.78 -10.68 -6.39
CA HIS A 608 -45.89 -10.68 -4.94
C HIS A 608 -46.98 -11.64 -4.42
N PRO A 609 -46.74 -12.38 -3.33
CA PRO A 609 -47.81 -13.05 -2.59
C PRO A 609 -48.75 -12.01 -1.93
N PRO A 610 -50.04 -12.33 -1.67
CA PRO A 610 -50.99 -11.37 -1.09
C PRO A 610 -50.57 -10.79 0.28
N ASP A 611 -49.78 -11.53 1.06
CA ASP A 611 -49.27 -11.12 2.38
C ASP A 611 -47.84 -10.54 2.35
N HIS A 612 -47.41 -9.98 1.21
CA HIS A 612 -46.11 -9.32 1.04
C HIS A 612 -45.96 -8.06 1.93
N ILE A 613 -44.77 -7.88 2.50
CA ILE A 613 -44.46 -6.81 3.47
C ILE A 613 -44.52 -5.39 2.87
N SER A 614 -44.44 -5.24 1.55
CA SER A 614 -44.51 -3.93 0.88
C SER A 614 -45.94 -3.34 0.85
N PHE A 615 -46.98 -4.16 0.97
CA PHE A 615 -48.36 -3.68 0.86
C PHE A 615 -48.86 -3.03 2.14
N ALA A 616 -49.33 -1.80 2.04
CA ALA A 616 -49.82 -1.01 3.17
C ALA A 616 -50.99 -1.68 3.92
N SER A 617 -51.82 -2.47 3.23
CA SER A 617 -52.92 -3.26 3.81
C SER A 617 -52.48 -4.26 4.87
N ASN A 618 -51.20 -4.66 4.86
CA ASN A 618 -50.65 -5.70 5.72
C ASN A 618 -50.05 -5.13 7.01
N HIS A 619 -50.22 -3.82 7.27
CA HIS A 619 -49.70 -3.10 8.44
C HIS A 619 -50.81 -2.41 9.24
N GLU A 620 -50.56 -2.21 10.54
CA GLU A 620 -51.52 -1.59 11.46
C GLU A 620 -51.57 -0.05 11.32
N ALA A 621 -52.77 0.51 11.44
CA ALA A 621 -52.98 1.95 11.46
C ALA A 621 -52.38 2.57 12.74
N PRO A 622 -51.78 3.78 12.68
CA PRO A 622 -51.84 4.74 11.57
C PRO A 622 -50.72 4.59 10.51
N ASN A 623 -49.73 3.72 10.71
CA ASN A 623 -48.51 3.66 9.89
C ASN A 623 -48.69 2.79 8.62
N ASN A 624 -49.86 2.89 7.99
CA ASN A 624 -50.31 1.98 6.93
C ASN A 624 -50.93 2.73 5.73
N GLN A 625 -50.44 3.93 5.46
CA GLN A 625 -50.86 4.76 4.32
C GLN A 625 -49.89 4.55 3.14
N PRO A 626 -50.37 4.15 1.95
CA PRO A 626 -49.55 4.06 0.74
C PRO A 626 -48.78 5.35 0.42
N PHE A 627 -47.66 5.22 -0.30
CA PHE A 627 -46.77 6.30 -0.76
C PHE A 627 -46.13 7.18 0.33
N THR A 628 -46.51 7.00 1.60
CA THR A 628 -46.25 7.98 2.68
C THR A 628 -45.81 7.36 4.00
N SER A 629 -46.30 6.17 4.33
CA SER A 629 -45.81 5.39 5.48
C SER A 629 -44.57 4.59 5.10
N THR A 630 -43.62 4.47 6.04
CA THR A 630 -42.49 3.55 5.93
C THR A 630 -42.56 2.47 7.00
N VAL A 631 -42.02 1.29 6.70
CA VAL A 631 -41.89 0.18 7.66
C VAL A 631 -40.44 -0.28 7.77
N LYS A 632 -40.05 -0.74 8.96
CA LYS A 632 -38.76 -1.39 9.21
C LYS A 632 -38.82 -2.86 8.84
N ILE A 633 -38.07 -3.23 7.81
CA ILE A 633 -37.81 -4.61 7.43
C ILE A 633 -36.51 -5.05 8.10
N THR A 634 -36.50 -6.25 8.67
CA THR A 634 -35.29 -6.93 9.17
C THR A 634 -34.83 -7.96 8.15
N ASN A 635 -33.53 -8.02 7.85
CA ASN A 635 -32.97 -8.98 6.89
C ASN A 635 -33.25 -10.43 7.35
N PRO A 636 -33.97 -11.28 6.58
CA PRO A 636 -34.34 -12.62 7.01
C PRO A 636 -33.15 -13.57 7.21
N TYR A 637 -32.00 -13.24 6.64
CA TYR A 637 -30.76 -13.99 6.74
C TYR A 637 -29.79 -13.38 7.77
N ASN A 638 -30.00 -12.13 8.18
CA ASN A 638 -29.19 -11.43 9.19
C ASN A 638 -30.06 -10.54 10.11
N PRO A 639 -30.58 -11.07 11.24
CA PRO A 639 -31.42 -10.31 12.17
C PRO A 639 -30.79 -9.06 12.82
N SER A 640 -29.49 -8.81 12.63
CA SER A 640 -28.85 -7.56 13.07
C SER A 640 -29.02 -6.39 12.09
N GLU A 641 -29.46 -6.66 10.86
CA GLU A 641 -29.62 -5.65 9.82
C GLU A 641 -31.09 -5.27 9.61
N VAL A 642 -31.34 -3.96 9.63
CA VAL A 642 -32.67 -3.36 9.45
C VAL A 642 -32.59 -2.25 8.39
N ARG A 643 -33.62 -2.15 7.54
CA ARG A 643 -33.82 -1.10 6.54
C ARG A 643 -35.24 -0.56 6.65
N GLU A 644 -35.46 0.67 6.19
CA GLU A 644 -36.80 1.22 6.00
C GLU A 644 -37.17 1.16 4.51
N THR A 645 -38.41 0.76 4.20
CA THR A 645 -39.01 0.87 2.85
C THR A 645 -40.31 1.66 2.91
N CYS A 646 -40.75 2.22 1.79
CA CYS A 646 -42.09 2.78 1.63
C CYS A 646 -43.15 1.67 1.53
N LEU A 647 -44.39 1.97 1.93
CA LEU A 647 -45.53 1.09 1.76
C LEU A 647 -46.34 1.48 0.52
N TRP A 648 -46.79 0.47 -0.23
CA TRP A 648 -47.43 0.59 -1.53
C TRP A 648 -48.91 0.14 -1.48
N PRO A 649 -49.75 0.51 -2.47
CA PRO A 649 -51.02 -0.18 -2.68
C PRO A 649 -50.79 -1.66 -3.03
N ILE A 650 -51.82 -2.49 -2.93
CA ILE A 650 -51.75 -3.89 -3.40
C ILE A 650 -51.61 -3.87 -4.93
N HIS A 651 -50.52 -4.41 -5.46
CA HIS A 651 -50.20 -4.45 -6.89
C HIS A 651 -49.41 -5.72 -7.24
N CYS A 652 -49.44 -6.12 -8.51
CA CYS A 652 -48.61 -7.21 -9.06
C CYS A 652 -48.71 -8.54 -8.28
N VAL A 653 -49.91 -8.86 -7.81
CA VAL A 653 -50.18 -10.03 -6.96
C VAL A 653 -50.24 -11.32 -7.80
N GLN A 654 -49.61 -12.38 -7.29
CA GLN A 654 -49.57 -13.71 -7.90
C GLN A 654 -50.95 -14.20 -8.36
N GLY A 655 -51.11 -14.37 -9.68
CA GLY A 655 -52.33 -14.87 -10.31
C GLY A 655 -53.44 -13.84 -10.54
N THR A 656 -53.19 -12.54 -10.37
CA THR A 656 -54.11 -11.49 -10.84
C THR A 656 -53.69 -10.97 -12.22
N PRO A 657 -54.62 -10.48 -13.06
CA PRO A 657 -54.28 -9.86 -14.35
C PRO A 657 -53.38 -8.62 -14.23
N GLY A 658 -53.37 -7.96 -13.06
CA GLY A 658 -52.50 -6.82 -12.80
C GLY A 658 -51.01 -7.19 -12.76
N ALA A 659 -50.69 -8.46 -12.48
CA ALA A 659 -49.33 -8.98 -12.47
C ALA A 659 -48.82 -9.45 -13.86
N ASP A 660 -49.67 -9.47 -14.89
CA ASP A 660 -49.27 -9.83 -16.24
C ASP A 660 -48.55 -8.66 -16.94
N LEU A 661 -47.61 -8.98 -17.84
CA LEU A 661 -46.96 -7.99 -18.71
C LEU A 661 -47.99 -7.41 -19.70
N LEU A 662 -47.80 -6.15 -20.09
CA LEU A 662 -48.73 -5.47 -21.00
C LEU A 662 -48.94 -6.25 -22.31
N PRO A 663 -50.18 -6.44 -22.78
CA PRO A 663 -50.48 -7.19 -24.00
C PRO A 663 -49.99 -6.50 -25.28
N GLU A 664 -49.62 -5.22 -25.22
CA GLU A 664 -48.99 -4.47 -26.32
C GLU A 664 -47.47 -4.67 -26.42
N LEU A 665 -46.83 -5.32 -25.45
CA LEU A 665 -45.39 -5.63 -25.46
C LEU A 665 -45.09 -6.79 -26.43
N HIS A 666 -44.00 -6.68 -27.20
CA HIS A 666 -43.51 -7.78 -28.07
C HIS A 666 -42.84 -8.90 -27.22
N VAL A 667 -43.63 -9.62 -26.43
CA VAL A 667 -43.16 -10.68 -25.51
C VAL A 667 -42.44 -11.83 -26.25
N ASP A 668 -42.85 -12.15 -27.48
CA ASP A 668 -42.17 -13.12 -28.36
C ASP A 668 -40.72 -12.73 -28.71
N GLY A 669 -40.34 -11.46 -28.48
CA GLY A 669 -38.98 -10.94 -28.65
C GLY A 669 -38.08 -11.12 -27.42
N LEU A 670 -38.54 -11.75 -26.33
CA LEU A 670 -37.78 -11.96 -25.09
C LEU A 670 -37.21 -13.39 -25.02
N ASP A 671 -35.96 -13.51 -24.56
CA ASP A 671 -35.33 -14.80 -24.27
C ASP A 671 -35.78 -15.35 -22.91
N HIS A 672 -36.00 -14.46 -21.93
CA HIS A 672 -36.40 -14.81 -20.56
C HIS A 672 -37.36 -13.78 -19.93
N ILE A 673 -38.17 -14.26 -18.98
CA ILE A 673 -38.97 -13.43 -18.06
C ILE A 673 -38.59 -13.84 -16.63
N ILE A 674 -38.28 -12.88 -15.77
CA ILE A 674 -37.85 -13.11 -14.38
C ILE A 674 -38.88 -12.53 -13.42
N GLU A 675 -39.27 -13.33 -12.43
CA GLU A 675 -40.24 -12.95 -11.40
C GLU A 675 -39.49 -12.50 -10.13
N LYS A 676 -39.75 -11.28 -9.65
CA LYS A 676 -39.15 -10.73 -8.41
C LYS A 676 -40.21 -10.43 -7.34
N GLY A 677 -39.76 -10.12 -6.13
CA GLY A 677 -40.67 -9.81 -5.00
C GLY A 677 -41.46 -11.01 -4.46
N GLN A 678 -40.96 -12.24 -4.65
CA GLN A 678 -41.69 -13.47 -4.25
C GLN A 678 -41.59 -13.78 -2.74
N ASP A 679 -40.54 -13.36 -2.04
CA ASP A 679 -40.42 -13.53 -0.58
C ASP A 679 -41.14 -12.41 0.15
N LYS A 680 -42.31 -12.74 0.72
CA LYS A 680 -43.15 -11.83 1.49
C LYS A 680 -42.48 -11.07 2.64
N ARG A 681 -41.27 -11.44 3.05
CA ARG A 681 -40.54 -10.87 4.19
C ARG A 681 -39.65 -9.68 3.83
N VAL A 682 -39.39 -9.41 2.54
CA VAL A 682 -38.44 -8.38 2.09
C VAL A 682 -38.97 -7.57 0.92
N GLU A 683 -38.41 -6.38 0.72
CA GLU A 683 -38.68 -5.54 -0.45
C GLU A 683 -37.69 -5.83 -1.58
N MET A 684 -38.14 -5.76 -2.84
CA MET A 684 -37.31 -6.07 -4.01
C MET A 684 -37.58 -5.17 -5.22
N TYR A 685 -37.09 -3.93 -5.16
CA TYR A 685 -37.08 -3.03 -6.33
C TYR A 685 -36.14 -3.50 -7.45
N SER A 686 -34.97 -4.05 -7.10
CA SER A 686 -33.95 -4.42 -8.08
C SER A 686 -34.23 -5.78 -8.72
N ALA A 687 -33.95 -5.89 -10.02
CA ALA A 687 -33.92 -7.14 -10.76
C ALA A 687 -32.76 -8.09 -10.33
N PHE A 688 -31.81 -7.61 -9.54
CA PHE A 688 -30.60 -8.35 -9.15
C PHE A 688 -30.66 -8.89 -7.71
N THR A 689 -31.20 -8.13 -6.76
CA THR A 689 -31.16 -8.42 -5.31
C THR A 689 -32.33 -7.78 -4.54
N ASP A 690 -32.63 -8.29 -3.34
CA ASP A 690 -33.51 -7.58 -2.40
C ASP A 690 -32.89 -6.27 -1.85
N ILE A 691 -33.64 -5.55 -1.00
CA ILE A 691 -33.21 -4.30 -0.33
C ILE A 691 -31.95 -4.43 0.57
N PHE A 692 -31.48 -5.64 0.85
CA PHE A 692 -30.27 -5.93 1.61
C PHE A 692 -29.09 -6.42 0.74
N GLY A 693 -29.32 -6.66 -0.55
CA GLY A 693 -28.31 -7.22 -1.46
C GLY A 693 -28.34 -8.76 -1.55
N ASN A 694 -29.37 -9.44 -1.02
CA ASN A 694 -29.50 -10.88 -1.15
C ASN A 694 -29.97 -11.24 -2.57
N SER A 695 -29.14 -11.94 -3.36
CA SER A 695 -29.53 -12.48 -4.67
C SER A 695 -30.35 -13.78 -4.57
N SER A 696 -30.24 -14.50 -3.44
CA SER A 696 -30.96 -15.74 -3.12
C SER A 696 -32.48 -15.61 -3.02
N VAL A 697 -33.00 -14.38 -3.10
CA VAL A 697 -34.44 -14.06 -3.14
C VAL A 697 -34.96 -14.04 -4.59
N THR A 698 -34.09 -13.92 -5.61
CA THR A 698 -34.47 -14.24 -7.00
C THR A 698 -34.65 -15.74 -7.15
N SER A 699 -35.80 -16.18 -7.68
CA SER A 699 -36.03 -17.60 -8.00
C SER A 699 -35.29 -18.04 -9.26
N ASN A 700 -34.85 -17.09 -10.10
CA ASN A 700 -33.96 -17.29 -11.25
C ASN A 700 -32.97 -16.11 -11.36
N GLY A 701 -31.68 -16.38 -11.18
CA GLY A 701 -30.67 -15.32 -11.00
C GLY A 701 -30.30 -14.57 -12.28
N LEU A 702 -30.81 -13.33 -12.45
CA LEU A 702 -30.48 -12.45 -13.58
C LEU A 702 -28.96 -12.28 -13.79
N SER A 703 -28.21 -12.09 -12.70
CA SER A 703 -26.75 -11.91 -12.76
C SER A 703 -26.04 -13.14 -13.33
N GLU A 704 -26.51 -14.34 -13.02
CA GLU A 704 -25.94 -15.60 -13.53
C GLU A 704 -26.22 -15.75 -15.03
N ILE A 705 -27.44 -15.44 -15.46
CA ILE A 705 -27.87 -15.46 -16.87
C ILE A 705 -27.05 -14.48 -17.72
N LEU A 706 -26.85 -13.24 -17.26
CA LEU A 706 -26.03 -12.23 -17.92
C LEU A 706 -24.55 -12.63 -17.97
N THR A 707 -24.03 -13.21 -16.89
CA THR A 707 -22.62 -13.66 -16.79
C THR A 707 -22.34 -14.87 -17.68
N ALA A 708 -23.21 -15.88 -17.67
CA ALA A 708 -23.10 -17.08 -18.51
C ALA A 708 -23.18 -16.74 -20.02
N THR A 709 -23.97 -15.72 -20.37
CA THR A 709 -24.07 -15.20 -21.75
C THR A 709 -22.92 -14.26 -22.11
N ALA A 710 -21.98 -14.00 -21.19
CA ALA A 710 -20.87 -13.06 -21.31
C ALA A 710 -21.33 -11.67 -21.79
N ILE A 711 -22.37 -11.13 -21.16
CA ILE A 711 -22.82 -9.75 -21.39
C ILE A 711 -21.78 -8.76 -20.88
N THR A 712 -21.71 -7.60 -21.54
CA THR A 712 -20.73 -6.55 -21.24
C THR A 712 -21.37 -5.16 -21.08
N HIS A 713 -22.50 -4.93 -21.76
CA HIS A 713 -23.25 -3.68 -21.71
C HIS A 713 -24.72 -4.02 -21.46
N VAL A 714 -25.38 -3.30 -20.55
CA VAL A 714 -26.78 -3.54 -20.17
C VAL A 714 -27.58 -2.27 -20.42
N PHE A 715 -28.66 -2.39 -21.19
CA PHE A 715 -29.57 -1.31 -21.52
C PHE A 715 -30.89 -1.55 -20.76
N LEU A 716 -31.34 -0.59 -19.96
CA LEU A 716 -32.58 -0.68 -19.20
C LEU A 716 -33.65 0.25 -19.77
N VAL A 717 -34.87 -0.28 -19.81
CA VAL A 717 -36.15 0.38 -20.09
C VAL A 717 -37.20 -0.18 -19.13
N GLY A 718 -38.38 0.44 -19.03
CA GLY A 718 -39.45 -0.01 -18.14
C GLY A 718 -39.94 1.07 -17.18
N LEU A 719 -40.79 0.69 -16.25
CA LEU A 719 -41.48 1.62 -15.35
C LEU A 719 -40.75 1.77 -14.00
N ALA A 720 -41.14 2.78 -13.24
CA ALA A 720 -40.47 3.19 -12.01
C ALA A 720 -38.97 3.54 -12.21
N MET A 721 -38.69 4.53 -13.06
CA MET A 721 -37.37 5.14 -13.30
C MET A 721 -36.62 5.48 -12.00
N ASP A 722 -37.37 5.86 -10.97
CA ASP A 722 -37.00 6.28 -9.62
C ASP A 722 -36.93 5.14 -8.59
N TYR A 723 -37.49 3.96 -8.88
CA TYR A 723 -37.42 2.75 -8.03
C TYR A 723 -36.87 1.53 -8.77
N CYS A 724 -37.70 0.77 -9.49
CA CYS A 724 -37.29 -0.53 -10.02
C CYS A 724 -36.20 -0.42 -11.11
N VAL A 725 -36.36 0.49 -12.07
CA VAL A 725 -35.32 0.80 -13.07
C VAL A 725 -34.09 1.42 -12.40
N LYS A 726 -34.27 2.28 -11.38
CA LYS A 726 -33.16 2.89 -10.61
C LYS A 726 -32.26 1.83 -10.00
N TRP A 727 -32.82 0.99 -9.13
CA TRP A 727 -32.04 0.01 -8.39
C TRP A 727 -31.48 -1.07 -9.32
N SER A 728 -32.25 -1.50 -10.33
CA SER A 728 -31.75 -2.44 -11.36
C SER A 728 -30.58 -1.86 -12.17
N ALA A 729 -30.59 -0.57 -12.52
CA ALA A 729 -29.48 0.07 -13.24
C ALA A 729 -28.25 0.26 -12.34
N ILE A 730 -28.46 0.68 -11.09
CA ILE A 730 -27.40 0.80 -10.08
C ILE A 730 -26.75 -0.55 -9.80
N ASP A 731 -27.53 -1.62 -9.66
CA ASP A 731 -27.01 -2.96 -9.36
C ASP A 731 -26.37 -3.65 -10.57
N ALA A 732 -26.91 -3.43 -11.79
CA ALA A 732 -26.20 -3.80 -13.02
C ALA A 732 -24.83 -3.11 -13.11
N ARG A 733 -24.74 -1.84 -12.67
CA ARG A 733 -23.48 -1.09 -12.65
C ARG A 733 -22.51 -1.61 -11.58
N LYS A 734 -23.00 -1.94 -10.37
CA LYS A 734 -22.22 -2.62 -9.31
C LYS A 734 -21.72 -4.01 -9.76
N ALA A 735 -22.52 -4.73 -10.54
CA ALA A 735 -22.15 -6.02 -11.13
C ALA A 735 -21.10 -5.91 -12.27
N GLY A 736 -20.59 -4.71 -12.55
CA GLY A 736 -19.48 -4.48 -13.47
C GLY A 736 -19.88 -4.28 -14.94
N PHE A 737 -21.18 -4.25 -15.27
CA PHE A 737 -21.63 -3.95 -16.62
C PHE A 737 -21.44 -2.46 -16.97
N VAL A 738 -21.35 -2.17 -18.28
CA VAL A 738 -21.51 -0.81 -18.80
C VAL A 738 -23.02 -0.53 -18.92
N THR A 739 -23.56 0.26 -18.00
CA THR A 739 -25.02 0.40 -17.84
C THR A 739 -25.57 1.67 -18.47
N TYR A 740 -26.60 1.50 -19.30
CA TYR A 740 -27.36 2.55 -19.94
C TYR A 740 -28.84 2.50 -19.52
N VAL A 741 -29.47 3.66 -19.33
CA VAL A 741 -30.92 3.79 -19.18
C VAL A 741 -31.45 4.60 -20.37
N VAL A 742 -32.39 4.06 -21.13
CA VAL A 742 -32.92 4.75 -22.32
C VAL A 742 -34.06 5.68 -21.89
N ARG A 743 -33.84 6.99 -22.01
CA ARG A 743 -34.71 8.04 -21.45
C ARG A 743 -36.16 7.94 -21.91
N GLU A 744 -36.38 7.69 -23.19
CA GLU A 744 -37.72 7.66 -23.79
C GLU A 744 -38.46 6.34 -23.52
N GLY A 745 -37.74 5.29 -23.11
CA GLY A 745 -38.29 3.99 -22.72
C GLY A 745 -38.56 3.86 -21.22
N THR A 746 -38.64 4.96 -20.45
CA THR A 746 -38.89 4.88 -18.99
C THR A 746 -39.71 6.06 -18.42
N LYS A 747 -40.38 5.82 -17.29
CA LYS A 747 -41.23 6.78 -16.56
C LYS A 747 -41.04 6.59 -15.04
N ALA A 748 -41.06 7.67 -14.26
CA ALA A 748 -40.98 7.65 -12.79
C ALA A 748 -42.36 7.44 -12.14
N VAL A 749 -42.40 6.90 -10.91
CA VAL A 749 -43.62 6.78 -10.09
C VAL A 749 -44.03 8.14 -9.52
N ASP A 750 -43.06 8.93 -9.03
CA ASP A 750 -43.28 10.36 -8.74
C ASP A 750 -43.09 11.18 -10.03
N PRO A 751 -44.16 11.81 -10.57
CA PRO A 751 -44.06 12.64 -11.78
C PRO A 751 -43.51 14.05 -11.50
N GLY A 752 -43.17 14.40 -10.25
CA GLY A 752 -42.57 15.68 -9.89
C GLY A 752 -41.07 15.76 -10.18
N ASP A 753 -40.54 17.00 -10.25
CA ASP A 753 -39.12 17.27 -10.52
C ASP A 753 -38.16 16.55 -9.54
N GLY A 754 -38.64 16.19 -8.34
CA GLY A 754 -37.82 15.50 -7.33
C GLY A 754 -37.33 14.11 -7.75
N GLY A 755 -38.20 13.26 -8.30
CA GLY A 755 -37.88 11.86 -8.59
C GLY A 755 -36.86 11.69 -9.71
N TRP A 756 -37.09 12.37 -10.84
CA TRP A 756 -36.21 12.29 -12.01
C TRP A 756 -34.85 12.95 -11.75
N ASP A 757 -34.87 14.18 -11.23
CA ASP A 757 -33.69 15.04 -11.16
C ASP A 757 -32.73 14.63 -10.03
N ALA A 758 -33.23 13.95 -8.99
CA ALA A 758 -32.38 13.27 -8.00
C ALA A 758 -31.77 11.99 -8.57
N THR A 759 -32.57 11.15 -9.23
CA THR A 759 -32.12 9.86 -9.78
C THR A 759 -31.11 10.03 -10.91
N GLN A 760 -31.26 11.05 -11.77
CA GLN A 760 -30.26 11.39 -12.78
C GLN A 760 -28.90 11.78 -12.15
N LYS A 761 -28.89 12.59 -11.10
CA LYS A 761 -27.65 12.97 -10.39
C LYS A 761 -27.01 11.76 -9.71
N GLU A 762 -27.80 10.83 -9.22
CA GLU A 762 -27.31 9.58 -8.62
C GLU A 762 -26.69 8.64 -9.67
N PHE A 763 -27.32 8.51 -10.84
CA PHE A 763 -26.76 7.81 -12.00
C PHE A 763 -25.44 8.43 -12.48
N GLU A 764 -25.37 9.76 -12.62
CA GLU A 764 -24.16 10.49 -13.01
C GLU A 764 -23.00 10.24 -12.02
N ASN A 765 -23.27 10.22 -10.71
CA ASN A 765 -22.28 9.92 -9.68
C ASN A 765 -21.80 8.45 -9.68
N LEU A 766 -22.66 7.50 -10.09
CA LEU A 766 -22.37 6.06 -10.09
C LEU A 766 -21.89 5.54 -11.46
N GLY A 767 -21.85 6.39 -12.48
CA GLY A 767 -21.46 6.02 -13.85
C GLY A 767 -22.50 5.20 -14.61
N VAL A 768 -23.79 5.35 -14.27
CA VAL A 768 -24.92 4.91 -15.12
C VAL A 768 -25.21 6.04 -16.10
N SER A 769 -25.29 5.73 -17.40
CA SER A 769 -25.50 6.76 -18.43
C SER A 769 -26.94 6.78 -18.93
N ILE A 770 -27.63 7.92 -18.77
CA ILE A 770 -28.93 8.14 -19.44
C ILE A 770 -28.69 8.50 -20.91
N ILE A 771 -29.26 7.71 -21.82
CA ILE A 771 -29.09 7.86 -23.28
C ILE A 771 -30.44 8.04 -23.98
N SER A 772 -30.40 8.43 -25.25
CA SER A 772 -31.59 8.44 -26.14
C SER A 772 -31.74 7.12 -26.89
N ALA A 773 -32.98 6.73 -27.19
CA ALA A 773 -33.30 5.68 -28.17
C ALA A 773 -32.72 5.96 -29.58
N THR A 774 -32.39 7.21 -29.87
CA THR A 774 -31.69 7.67 -31.09
C THR A 774 -30.19 7.93 -30.89
N GLY A 775 -29.66 7.55 -29.72
CA GLY A 775 -28.26 7.78 -29.34
C GLY A 775 -27.25 6.82 -29.99
N PRO A 776 -25.96 7.21 -30.05
CA PRO A 776 -24.91 6.44 -30.71
C PRO A 776 -24.66 5.05 -30.08
N GLU A 777 -25.03 4.86 -28.82
CA GLU A 777 -25.01 3.59 -28.08
C GLU A 777 -26.06 2.61 -28.62
N VAL A 778 -27.27 3.08 -28.92
CA VAL A 778 -28.34 2.26 -29.53
C VAL A 778 -27.99 2.00 -31.00
N ASP A 779 -27.44 2.99 -31.72
CA ASP A 779 -26.91 2.77 -33.07
C ASP A 779 -25.76 1.76 -33.11
N ARG A 780 -24.99 1.59 -32.02
CA ARG A 780 -23.97 0.54 -31.90
C ARG A 780 -24.61 -0.85 -31.80
N VAL A 781 -25.84 -0.97 -31.26
CA VAL A 781 -26.63 -2.20 -31.33
C VAL A 781 -27.21 -2.39 -32.74
N ARG A 782 -27.82 -1.35 -33.34
CA ARG A 782 -28.37 -1.41 -34.72
C ARG A 782 -27.33 -1.92 -35.74
N ARG A 783 -26.08 -1.44 -35.66
CA ARG A 783 -24.96 -1.81 -36.55
C ARG A 783 -24.32 -3.19 -36.27
N ARG A 784 -25.04 -4.11 -35.62
CA ARG A 784 -24.57 -5.48 -35.32
C ARG A 784 -25.16 -6.56 -36.26
N GLN A 785 -26.02 -6.16 -37.20
CA GLN A 785 -26.49 -7.00 -38.30
C GLN A 785 -25.39 -7.19 -39.35
#